data_AF-A0ABD1FUE8-F1
#
_entry.id   AF-A0ABD1FUE8-F1
#
_cell.length_a   1.000
_cell.length_b   1.000
_cell.length_c   1.000
_cell.angle_alpha   90.00
_cell.angle_beta   90.00
_cell.angle_gamma   90.00
#
_symmetry.space_group_name_H-M   'P 1'
#
loop_
_entity.id
_entity.type
_entity.pdbx_description
1 polymer ?
#
loop_
_entity_poly.entity_id
_entity_poly.type
_entity_poly.pdbx_seq_one_letter_code
_entity_poly.pdbx_strand_id
1 'polypeptide(L)'
;MGGMGKTTLTRKVFNHESLKARFGSLIWVHVSQIFDSISLFKKILSALTSDIGDGVESRGLILKRLHEVLNSKTYLLVLDDVWNEDVSEWEGFINSMSGVTSTKGNGIIITTRSEKVAFIVNPLYKHPLNGLSEEDCWSIIKAKTSVESGEVPSGFEMIGRKIAKRCQGLPLAANVVGGVLRGKSEGEWRSINEKWFSDGEGGENISKILKLSYDRLSSPSLKKCFTFCSVFPKGREIVKEELIELWMAEGFLQPSRRDDMESVGNMYFNVLLQNSLLQVSYKDDYGNVWRCVMHDLVHDLASSVLSNNADGSTIVRYKFLEKESSPIPKNVAKHLRTLFMKGGTPGTTFSDFECLHNLTLSGGYKELPNSVRGLIHLRNLNISYPTEIVNLPEWIGELHHLQTLRAEAFRLAKLPSTLKYLINLRHLYIDGRVELPAEIGRLTNLQTLPHFTVGKEKGYQIEELGSLNNLKGTLQIRNLEMVRDKKEALKANIFQKPNLFDLVFKWSFGREDERNDESVLEGLQPHANLKKLEIYGFSGKRFPTSWAPLANLIEITLNCCSEIEEIPTLEHLPNLKSLSLFFLDKVRLINASFSHLTSLEIRGLRRLECLPESLFYNNQNLSYLSVSICPVLRGLPDGLNTLNSLENLCIWDCENLKSIGNPSGEARQSQGILLRLHITRRGELMELPCQMLKSWAPTVEYLELAGLRSLENLSMLIDCLARSSTRLTILKIRGVPKLMAASVESWDLGSLKSLELDMSVEWSREASAGIAETVEGMLQACCNSLTTLSLKGVENWEWLPKSIENLTLLKWLTMENIGVEELPQWLGNLSSLVSLSLHSCNKLKRLPSVTELKVLHIRDCPELRIDSELRNHHHRVLIRVDGQPMRML
;
A
#
# COMPACT_ATOMS: atom_id res chain seq x y z
N MET A 1 -14.99 -28.86 2.14
CA MET A 1 -16.16 -28.18 1.51
C MET A 1 -15.91 -26.70 1.22
N GLY A 2 -16.63 -26.11 0.27
CA GLY A 2 -16.61 -24.66 -0.03
C GLY A 2 -17.43 -23.86 0.98
N GLY A 3 -17.14 -22.57 1.16
CA GLY A 3 -17.90 -21.69 2.05
C GLY A 3 -17.64 -21.86 3.57
N MET A 4 -16.74 -22.77 3.98
CA MET A 4 -16.38 -23.06 5.38
C MET A 4 -15.51 -22.01 6.08
N GLY A 5 -15.02 -20.97 5.39
CA GLY A 5 -14.18 -19.93 6.01
C GLY A 5 -12.67 -20.21 6.03
N LYS A 6 -12.17 -21.16 5.22
CA LYS A 6 -10.73 -21.47 5.09
C LYS A 6 -9.90 -20.22 4.79
N THR A 7 -10.23 -19.50 3.72
CA THR A 7 -9.60 -18.22 3.34
C THR A 7 -9.66 -17.18 4.47
N THR A 8 -10.80 -17.08 5.17
CA THR A 8 -10.98 -16.14 6.29
C THR A 8 -10.05 -16.46 7.45
N LEU A 9 -9.97 -17.73 7.86
CA LEU A 9 -9.05 -18.19 8.90
C LEU A 9 -7.59 -17.95 8.48
N THR A 10 -7.23 -18.34 7.26
CA THR A 10 -5.87 -18.14 6.75
C THR A 10 -5.50 -16.66 6.66
N ARG A 11 -6.42 -15.76 6.29
CA ARG A 11 -6.18 -14.30 6.32
C ARG A 11 -5.97 -13.78 7.74
N LYS A 12 -6.74 -14.25 8.73
CA LYS A 12 -6.56 -13.89 10.14
C LYS A 12 -5.18 -14.31 10.66
N VAL A 13 -4.73 -15.51 10.26
CA VAL A 13 -3.38 -16.00 10.57
C VAL A 13 -2.32 -15.16 9.83
N PHE A 14 -2.44 -14.99 8.52
CA PHE A 14 -1.48 -14.26 7.67
C PHE A 14 -1.26 -12.81 8.13
N ASN A 15 -2.32 -12.14 8.60
CA ASN A 15 -2.26 -10.77 9.08
C ASN A 15 -1.86 -10.63 10.55
N HIS A 16 -1.58 -11.73 11.25
CA HIS A 16 -1.22 -11.70 12.66
C HIS A 16 0.20 -11.13 12.86
N GLU A 17 0.37 -10.20 13.79
CA GLU A 17 1.63 -9.45 14.00
C GLU A 17 2.83 -10.37 14.28
N SER A 18 2.63 -11.44 15.06
CA SER A 18 3.71 -12.41 15.32
C SER A 18 4.23 -13.14 14.06
N LEU A 19 3.38 -13.30 13.03
CA LEU A 19 3.80 -13.91 11.75
C LEU A 19 4.51 -12.90 10.86
N LYS A 20 4.04 -11.64 10.84
CA LYS A 20 4.73 -10.53 10.17
C LYS A 20 6.15 -10.31 10.72
N ALA A 21 6.33 -10.46 12.05
CA ALA A 21 7.64 -10.35 12.69
C ALA A 21 8.59 -11.53 12.39
N ARG A 22 8.04 -12.72 12.06
CA ARG A 22 8.80 -13.96 11.84
C ARG A 22 9.31 -14.14 10.40
N PHE A 23 8.52 -13.75 9.40
CA PHE A 23 8.85 -13.97 7.99
C PHE A 23 9.32 -12.67 7.31
N GLY A 24 10.44 -12.73 6.60
CA GLY A 24 10.97 -11.59 5.84
C GLY A 24 10.16 -11.23 4.58
N SER A 25 9.26 -12.12 4.13
CA SER A 25 8.32 -11.85 3.05
C SER A 25 7.03 -12.65 3.24
N LEU A 26 5.89 -11.96 3.13
CA LEU A 26 4.56 -12.56 3.21
C LEU A 26 3.92 -12.50 1.84
N ILE A 27 3.53 -13.66 1.29
CA ILE A 27 3.06 -13.79 -0.08
C ILE A 27 1.69 -14.44 -0.06
N TRP A 28 0.69 -13.81 -0.68
CA TRP A 28 -0.64 -14.38 -0.84
C TRP A 28 -1.00 -14.49 -2.32
N VAL A 29 -1.30 -15.69 -2.78
CA VAL A 29 -1.68 -15.94 -4.18
C VAL A 29 -2.94 -16.79 -4.25
N HIS A 30 -3.93 -16.32 -5.01
CA HIS A 30 -5.09 -17.13 -5.39
C HIS A 30 -4.75 -18.01 -6.60
N VAL A 31 -4.97 -19.32 -6.43
CA VAL A 31 -4.67 -20.33 -7.45
C VAL A 31 -5.91 -20.56 -8.30
N SER A 32 -5.78 -20.36 -9.61
CA SER A 32 -6.86 -20.62 -10.55
C SER A 32 -7.14 -22.12 -10.66
N GLN A 33 -8.35 -22.49 -11.09
CA GLN A 33 -8.70 -23.89 -11.37
C GLN A 33 -7.82 -24.50 -12.48
N ILE A 34 -7.40 -23.69 -13.45
CA ILE A 34 -6.34 -24.04 -14.40
C ILE A 34 -5.01 -23.76 -13.71
N PHE A 35 -4.26 -24.82 -13.41
CA PHE A 35 -2.95 -24.71 -12.79
C PHE A 35 -1.90 -24.63 -13.89
N ASP A 36 -1.39 -23.42 -14.11
CA ASP A 36 -0.20 -23.18 -14.90
C ASP A 36 0.90 -22.70 -13.94
N SER A 37 1.97 -23.50 -13.83
CA SER A 37 3.11 -23.18 -12.98
C SER A 37 3.76 -21.85 -13.35
N ILE A 38 3.81 -21.48 -14.63
CA ILE A 38 4.38 -20.19 -15.08
C ILE A 38 3.52 -19.03 -14.60
N SER A 39 2.20 -19.06 -14.83
CA SER A 39 1.25 -18.08 -14.31
C SER A 39 1.32 -17.96 -12.79
N LEU A 40 1.46 -19.08 -12.09
CA LEU A 40 1.57 -19.09 -10.63
C LEU A 40 2.86 -18.41 -10.15
N PHE A 41 4.01 -18.72 -10.75
CA PHE A 41 5.27 -18.03 -10.42
C PHE A 41 5.20 -16.52 -10.71
N LYS A 42 4.55 -16.12 -11.82
CA LYS A 42 4.32 -14.69 -12.12
C LYS A 42 3.47 -14.01 -11.05
N LYS A 43 2.41 -14.67 -10.57
CA LYS A 43 1.59 -14.14 -9.47
C LYS A 43 2.40 -13.98 -8.19
N ILE A 44 3.23 -14.97 -7.85
CA ILE A 44 4.14 -14.90 -6.69
C ILE A 44 5.11 -13.72 -6.84
N LEU A 45 5.73 -13.57 -8.01
CA LEU A 45 6.67 -12.48 -8.28
C LEU A 45 5.97 -11.11 -8.21
N SER A 46 4.76 -10.99 -8.77
CA SER A 46 3.96 -9.75 -8.73
C SER A 46 3.53 -9.34 -7.32
N ALA A 47 3.41 -10.31 -6.39
CA ALA A 47 3.13 -10.02 -4.99
C ALA A 47 4.38 -9.50 -4.23
N LEU A 48 5.57 -9.65 -4.82
CA LEU A 48 6.85 -9.26 -4.22
C LEU A 48 7.46 -8.00 -4.86
N THR A 49 7.17 -7.72 -6.13
CA THR A 49 7.73 -6.58 -6.89
C THR A 49 6.66 -5.92 -7.77
N SER A 50 6.73 -4.59 -7.87
CA SER A 50 5.89 -3.76 -8.75
C SER A 50 6.37 -3.70 -10.19
N ASP A 51 7.64 -4.06 -10.46
CA ASP A 51 8.21 -4.13 -11.81
C ASP A 51 8.36 -5.59 -12.23
N ILE A 52 7.52 -6.01 -13.18
CA ILE A 52 7.51 -7.36 -13.74
C ILE A 52 8.27 -7.39 -15.08
N GLY A 53 8.56 -6.25 -15.71
CA GLY A 53 9.08 -6.18 -17.09
C GLY A 53 8.14 -6.79 -18.13
N ASP A 54 7.96 -6.15 -19.28
CA ASP A 54 7.02 -6.63 -20.30
C ASP A 54 7.72 -7.59 -21.30
N GLY A 55 7.22 -8.83 -21.39
CA GLY A 55 7.74 -9.87 -22.29
C GLY A 55 7.42 -11.27 -21.79
N VAL A 56 7.43 -12.29 -22.67
CA VAL A 56 7.36 -13.68 -22.18
C VAL A 56 8.64 -13.98 -21.41
N GLU A 57 8.60 -13.78 -20.10
CA GLU A 57 9.64 -14.27 -19.22
C GLU A 57 9.53 -15.79 -19.20
N SER A 58 10.51 -16.47 -19.76
CA SER A 58 10.59 -17.93 -19.69
C SER A 58 10.59 -18.36 -18.21
N ARG A 59 10.11 -19.57 -17.91
CA ARG A 59 10.09 -20.13 -16.54
C ARG A 59 11.42 -19.90 -15.80
N GLY A 60 12.55 -20.10 -16.49
CA GLY A 60 13.88 -19.88 -15.92
C GLY A 60 14.15 -18.43 -15.51
N LEU A 61 13.70 -17.43 -16.27
CA LEU A 61 13.90 -16.01 -15.94
C LEU A 61 13.04 -15.60 -14.72
N ILE A 62 11.79 -16.05 -14.66
CA ILE A 62 10.89 -15.79 -13.53
C ILE A 62 11.49 -16.38 -12.25
N LEU A 63 11.96 -17.63 -12.32
CA LEU A 63 12.60 -18.29 -11.18
C LEU A 63 13.90 -17.59 -10.77
N LYS A 64 14.68 -17.08 -11.72
CA LYS A 64 15.87 -16.27 -11.42
C LYS A 64 15.51 -14.98 -10.68
N ARG A 65 14.46 -14.27 -11.11
CA ARG A 65 13.98 -13.05 -10.42
C ARG A 65 13.39 -13.34 -9.04
N LEU A 66 12.58 -14.41 -8.94
CA LEU A 66 12.11 -14.89 -7.64
C LEU A 66 13.28 -15.22 -6.72
N HIS A 67 14.31 -15.87 -7.26
CA HIS A 67 15.55 -16.11 -6.54
C HIS A 67 16.18 -14.79 -6.09
N GLU A 68 16.40 -13.81 -6.97
CA GLU A 68 16.96 -12.50 -6.61
C GLU A 68 16.18 -11.77 -5.49
N VAL A 69 14.85 -11.80 -5.53
CA VAL A 69 13.99 -11.06 -4.57
C VAL A 69 13.86 -11.78 -3.22
N LEU A 70 13.82 -13.12 -3.24
CA LEU A 70 13.68 -13.97 -2.05
C LEU A 70 15.01 -14.47 -1.51
N ASN A 71 16.13 -14.22 -2.21
CA ASN A 71 17.45 -14.63 -1.76
C ASN A 71 17.70 -14.04 -0.37
N SER A 72 18.12 -14.90 0.56
CA SER A 72 18.38 -14.54 1.95
C SER A 72 17.17 -14.10 2.81
N LYS A 73 15.93 -14.20 2.31
CA LYS A 73 14.70 -13.92 3.09
C LYS A 73 13.92 -15.19 3.40
N THR A 74 13.45 -15.33 4.64
CA THR A 74 12.41 -16.31 4.97
C THR A 74 11.07 -15.86 4.39
N TYR A 75 10.29 -16.77 3.84
CA TYR A 75 8.98 -16.43 3.30
C TYR A 75 7.86 -17.32 3.85
N LEU A 76 6.65 -16.75 3.93
CA LEU A 76 5.41 -17.48 4.08
C LEU A 76 4.59 -17.30 2.79
N LEU A 77 4.34 -18.40 2.09
CA LEU A 77 3.54 -18.42 0.87
C LEU A 77 2.17 -19.02 1.15
N VAL A 78 1.11 -18.26 0.93
CA VAL A 78 -0.26 -18.76 0.93
C VAL A 78 -0.71 -19.02 -0.49
N LEU A 79 -1.04 -20.28 -0.79
CA LEU A 79 -1.71 -20.71 -2.01
C LEU A 79 -3.18 -20.97 -1.69
N ASP A 80 -4.03 -20.02 -2.03
CA ASP A 80 -5.44 -20.03 -1.67
C ASP A 80 -6.32 -20.67 -2.76
N ASP A 81 -7.19 -21.57 -2.34
CA ASP A 81 -8.17 -22.35 -3.11
C ASP A 81 -7.57 -23.24 -4.21
N VAL A 82 -6.61 -24.09 -3.86
CA VAL A 82 -5.95 -24.97 -4.83
C VAL A 82 -6.79 -26.19 -5.20
N TRP A 83 -6.85 -26.47 -6.51
CA TRP A 83 -7.64 -27.57 -7.09
C TRP A 83 -6.81 -28.61 -7.86
N ASN A 84 -5.55 -28.33 -8.21
CA ASN A 84 -4.78 -29.22 -9.07
C ASN A 84 -4.42 -30.54 -8.37
N GLU A 85 -4.81 -31.65 -8.99
CA GLU A 85 -4.53 -33.01 -8.53
C GLU A 85 -3.39 -33.69 -9.33
N ASP A 86 -2.71 -32.95 -10.22
CA ASP A 86 -1.53 -33.46 -10.93
C ASP A 86 -0.29 -33.44 -10.03
N VAL A 87 0.24 -34.63 -9.75
CA VAL A 87 1.41 -34.83 -8.88
C VAL A 87 2.67 -34.21 -9.49
N SER A 88 2.87 -34.37 -10.80
CA SER A 88 4.08 -33.94 -11.49
C SER A 88 4.23 -32.41 -11.55
N GLU A 89 3.10 -31.71 -11.76
CA GLU A 89 3.05 -30.25 -11.71
C GLU A 89 3.35 -29.71 -10.31
N TRP A 90 2.86 -30.39 -9.26
CA TRP A 90 3.13 -30.02 -7.87
C TRP A 90 4.59 -30.26 -7.46
N GLU A 91 5.14 -31.43 -7.77
CA GLU A 91 6.56 -31.72 -7.55
C GLU A 91 7.43 -30.72 -8.29
N GLY A 92 7.10 -30.42 -9.56
CA GLY A 92 7.77 -29.41 -10.36
C GLY A 92 7.73 -28.02 -9.72
N PHE A 93 6.57 -27.62 -9.18
CA PHE A 93 6.41 -26.34 -8.49
C PHE A 93 7.24 -26.28 -7.20
N ILE A 94 7.13 -27.28 -6.32
CA ILE A 94 7.85 -27.34 -5.04
C ILE A 94 9.36 -27.40 -5.26
N ASN A 95 9.84 -28.20 -6.21
CA ASN A 95 11.25 -28.28 -6.57
C ASN A 95 11.80 -26.96 -7.11
N SER A 96 10.97 -26.17 -7.78
CA SER A 96 11.37 -24.83 -8.24
C SER A 96 11.42 -23.85 -7.06
N MET A 97 10.42 -23.88 -6.17
CA MET A 97 10.35 -23.02 -5.00
C MET A 97 11.39 -23.33 -3.92
N SER A 98 11.86 -24.57 -3.84
CA SER A 98 12.97 -24.93 -2.95
C SER A 98 14.30 -24.35 -3.45
N GLY A 99 14.46 -24.16 -4.76
CA GLY A 99 15.65 -23.55 -5.37
C GLY A 99 15.70 -22.01 -5.32
N VAL A 100 14.59 -21.31 -5.05
CA VAL A 100 14.58 -19.82 -5.06
C VAL A 100 15.15 -19.18 -3.80
N THR A 101 15.47 -19.94 -2.75
CA THR A 101 16.09 -19.37 -1.55
C THR A 101 17.09 -20.32 -0.91
N SER A 102 18.14 -19.75 -0.30
CA SER A 102 19.08 -20.51 0.54
C SER A 102 18.73 -20.51 2.03
N THR A 103 17.63 -19.85 2.45
CA THR A 103 17.23 -19.80 3.86
C THR A 103 16.31 -20.94 4.25
N LYS A 104 16.55 -21.53 5.42
CA LYS A 104 15.64 -22.51 6.05
C LYS A 104 14.53 -21.80 6.84
N GLY A 105 13.43 -22.51 7.09
CA GLY A 105 12.31 -21.99 7.89
C GLY A 105 11.22 -21.26 7.10
N ASN A 106 11.14 -21.46 5.78
CA ASN A 106 10.02 -20.98 4.96
C ASN A 106 8.76 -21.81 5.23
N GLY A 107 7.59 -21.19 5.07
CA GLY A 107 6.30 -21.85 5.21
C GLY A 107 5.48 -21.77 3.93
N ILE A 108 4.73 -22.83 3.63
CA ILE A 108 3.69 -22.81 2.61
C ILE A 108 2.37 -23.22 3.27
N ILE A 109 1.35 -22.38 3.17
CA ILE A 109 -0.01 -22.68 3.58
C ILE A 109 -0.85 -22.87 2.34
N ILE A 110 -1.52 -24.01 2.25
CA ILE A 110 -2.42 -24.33 1.14
C ILE A 110 -3.83 -24.42 1.69
N THR A 111 -4.76 -23.70 1.09
CA THR A 111 -6.19 -23.94 1.32
C THR A 111 -6.73 -24.73 0.13
N THR A 112 -7.46 -25.81 0.39
CA THR A 112 -8.07 -26.64 -0.66
C THR A 112 -9.40 -27.20 -0.20
N ARG A 113 -10.25 -27.58 -1.16
CA ARG A 113 -11.49 -28.32 -0.92
C ARG A 113 -11.33 -29.81 -1.21
N SER A 114 -10.25 -30.21 -1.88
CA SER A 114 -9.96 -31.59 -2.28
C SER A 114 -9.04 -32.25 -1.26
N GLU A 115 -9.50 -33.37 -0.69
CA GLU A 115 -8.65 -34.19 0.17
C GLU A 115 -7.51 -34.84 -0.61
N LYS A 116 -7.70 -35.10 -1.91
CA LYS A 116 -6.65 -35.62 -2.79
C LYS A 116 -5.51 -34.63 -2.95
N VAL A 117 -5.81 -33.34 -3.12
CA VAL A 117 -4.76 -32.29 -3.16
C VAL A 117 -3.97 -32.28 -1.85
N ALA A 118 -4.65 -32.37 -0.70
CA ALA A 118 -3.96 -32.44 0.59
C ALA A 118 -3.10 -33.71 0.74
N PHE A 119 -3.51 -34.83 0.14
CA PHE A 119 -2.73 -36.06 0.11
C PHE A 119 -1.48 -35.92 -0.79
N ILE A 120 -1.65 -35.39 -2.00
CA ILE A 120 -0.57 -35.18 -2.99
C ILE A 120 0.51 -34.24 -2.43
N VAL A 121 0.09 -33.11 -1.84
CA VAL A 121 0.99 -32.12 -1.24
C VAL A 121 1.73 -32.68 -0.02
N ASN A 122 1.13 -33.67 0.67
CA ASN A 122 1.68 -34.32 1.87
C ASN A 122 2.24 -33.32 2.92
N PRO A 123 1.40 -32.44 3.50
CA PRO A 123 1.86 -31.35 4.35
C PRO A 123 2.36 -31.84 5.71
N LEU A 124 3.23 -31.06 6.33
CA LEU A 124 3.68 -31.26 7.72
C LEU A 124 2.52 -31.29 8.73
N TYR A 125 1.45 -30.55 8.44
CA TYR A 125 0.24 -30.51 9.25
C TYR A 125 -1.00 -30.30 8.38
N LYS A 126 -2.04 -31.10 8.62
CA LYS A 126 -3.36 -30.97 7.99
C LYS A 126 -4.35 -30.47 9.02
N HIS A 127 -4.95 -29.31 8.78
CA HIS A 127 -6.00 -28.74 9.63
C HIS A 127 -7.39 -28.96 9.00
N PRO A 128 -8.19 -29.94 9.45
CA PRO A 128 -9.56 -30.09 9.00
C PRO A 128 -10.43 -28.99 9.60
N LEU A 129 -10.94 -28.10 8.75
CA LEU A 129 -11.85 -27.04 9.20
C LEU A 129 -13.28 -27.58 9.26
N ASN A 130 -13.79 -27.76 10.48
CA ASN A 130 -15.15 -28.21 10.74
C ASN A 130 -16.17 -27.07 10.55
N GLY A 131 -17.44 -27.44 10.37
CA GLY A 131 -18.54 -26.47 10.33
C GLY A 131 -18.74 -25.78 11.68
N LEU A 132 -19.29 -24.57 11.64
CA LEU A 132 -19.71 -23.81 12.81
C LEU A 132 -20.86 -24.49 13.55
N SER A 133 -21.04 -24.17 14.83
CA SER A 133 -22.22 -24.59 15.57
C SER A 133 -23.50 -23.89 15.06
N GLU A 134 -24.67 -24.43 15.40
CA GLU A 134 -25.94 -23.76 15.10
C GLU A 134 -26.01 -22.36 15.77
N GLU A 135 -25.44 -22.22 16.97
CA GLU A 135 -25.35 -20.96 17.72
C GLU A 135 -24.44 -19.94 17.05
N ASP A 136 -23.29 -20.38 16.52
CA ASP A 136 -22.38 -19.49 15.78
C ASP A 136 -23.01 -19.03 14.47
N CYS A 137 -23.69 -19.92 13.75
CA CYS A 137 -24.44 -19.55 12.55
C CYS A 137 -25.55 -18.54 12.88
N TRP A 138 -26.26 -18.75 13.98
CA TRP A 138 -27.27 -17.81 14.46
C TRP A 138 -26.64 -16.46 14.82
N SER A 139 -25.49 -16.47 15.49
CA SER A 139 -24.76 -15.24 15.85
C SER A 139 -24.35 -14.44 14.62
N ILE A 140 -23.90 -15.11 13.54
CA ILE A 140 -23.60 -14.47 12.25
C ILE A 140 -24.86 -13.85 11.63
N ILE A 141 -25.97 -14.59 11.58
CA ILE A 141 -27.24 -14.09 11.04
C ILE A 141 -27.71 -12.87 11.84
N LYS A 142 -27.73 -12.98 13.17
CA LYS A 142 -28.11 -11.91 14.10
C LYS A 142 -27.28 -10.66 13.89
N ALA A 143 -25.96 -10.80 13.83
CA ALA A 143 -25.04 -9.68 13.57
C ALA A 143 -25.27 -9.01 12.21
N LYS A 144 -25.81 -9.73 11.21
CA LYS A 144 -26.15 -9.18 9.89
C LYS A 144 -27.52 -8.51 9.84
N THR A 145 -28.46 -8.93 10.69
CA THR A 145 -29.85 -8.44 10.68
C THR A 145 -30.09 -7.26 11.62
N SER A 146 -29.35 -7.17 12.73
CA SER A 146 -29.55 -6.15 13.76
C SER A 146 -28.95 -4.79 13.40
N VAL A 147 -29.66 -3.71 13.77
CA VAL A 147 -29.11 -2.36 13.96
C VAL A 147 -28.56 -2.32 15.40
N GLU A 148 -27.52 -1.53 15.67
CA GLU A 148 -26.63 -1.53 16.85
C GLU A 148 -27.26 -1.35 18.26
N SER A 149 -28.53 -1.68 18.49
CA SER A 149 -29.13 -1.68 19.83
C SER A 149 -30.19 -2.78 20.02
N GLY A 150 -30.04 -3.58 21.09
CA GLY A 150 -31.13 -4.29 21.76
C GLY A 150 -31.38 -5.76 21.37
N GLU A 151 -31.93 -6.49 22.35
CA GLU A 151 -32.36 -7.89 22.25
C GLU A 151 -33.27 -8.15 21.05
N VAL A 152 -33.07 -9.29 20.38
CA VAL A 152 -33.91 -9.70 19.25
C VAL A 152 -35.26 -10.17 19.81
N PRO A 153 -36.41 -9.68 19.33
CA PRO A 153 -37.71 -10.15 19.81
C PRO A 153 -37.84 -11.66 19.63
N SER A 154 -38.49 -12.33 20.58
CA SER A 154 -38.58 -13.80 20.66
C SER A 154 -39.12 -14.47 19.39
N GLY A 155 -40.02 -13.80 18.66
CA GLY A 155 -40.55 -14.25 17.38
C GLY A 155 -39.47 -14.39 16.29
N PHE A 156 -38.56 -13.41 16.19
CA PHE A 156 -37.42 -13.46 15.28
C PHE A 156 -36.37 -14.48 15.71
N GLU A 157 -36.15 -14.63 17.02
CA GLU A 157 -35.16 -15.58 17.54
C GLU A 157 -35.52 -17.03 17.21
N MET A 158 -36.78 -17.43 17.42
CA MET A 158 -37.22 -18.79 17.10
C MET A 158 -37.09 -19.10 15.60
N ILE A 159 -37.46 -18.18 14.71
CA ILE A 159 -37.35 -18.37 13.27
C ILE A 159 -35.88 -18.36 12.84
N GLY A 160 -35.10 -17.42 13.38
CA GLY A 160 -33.68 -17.27 13.11
C GLY A 160 -32.85 -18.50 13.46
N ARG A 161 -33.13 -19.15 14.60
CA ARG A 161 -32.49 -20.41 15.00
C ARG A 161 -32.84 -21.57 14.06
N LYS A 162 -34.10 -21.69 13.62
CA LYS A 162 -34.50 -22.69 12.61
C LYS A 162 -33.76 -22.50 11.29
N ILE A 163 -33.59 -21.24 10.87
CA ILE A 163 -32.83 -20.86 9.70
C ILE A 163 -31.33 -21.15 9.88
N ALA A 164 -30.75 -20.84 11.04
CA ALA A 164 -29.35 -21.09 11.35
C ALA A 164 -29.00 -22.58 11.27
N LYS A 165 -29.87 -23.44 11.79
CA LYS A 165 -29.73 -24.91 11.68
C LYS A 165 -29.62 -25.37 10.23
N ARG A 166 -30.36 -24.74 9.31
CA ARG A 166 -30.31 -25.06 7.86
C ARG A 166 -29.03 -24.57 7.16
N CYS A 167 -28.22 -23.76 7.83
CA CYS A 167 -26.90 -23.38 7.31
C CYS A 167 -25.86 -24.50 7.48
N GLN A 168 -26.14 -25.55 8.28
CA GLN A 168 -25.25 -26.70 8.55
C GLN A 168 -23.81 -26.31 8.84
N GLY A 169 -23.64 -25.27 9.66
CA GLY A 169 -22.31 -24.81 10.03
C GLY A 169 -21.53 -24.10 8.94
N LEU A 170 -22.14 -23.74 7.79
CA LEU A 170 -21.48 -22.98 6.73
C LEU A 170 -21.55 -21.46 7.00
N PRO A 171 -20.43 -20.78 7.31
CA PRO A 171 -20.43 -19.34 7.54
C PRO A 171 -20.94 -18.51 6.35
N LEU A 172 -20.66 -18.96 5.12
CA LEU A 172 -21.13 -18.27 3.91
C LEU A 172 -22.67 -18.31 3.80
N ALA A 173 -23.27 -19.47 4.09
CA ALA A 173 -24.73 -19.61 4.10
C ALA A 173 -25.36 -18.69 5.14
N ALA A 174 -24.84 -18.70 6.38
CA ALA A 174 -25.30 -17.83 7.45
C ALA A 174 -25.20 -16.33 7.09
N ASN A 175 -24.09 -15.90 6.48
CA ASN A 175 -23.91 -14.51 6.04
C ASN A 175 -24.88 -14.08 4.94
N VAL A 176 -25.06 -14.91 3.91
CA VAL A 176 -25.97 -14.61 2.79
C VAL A 176 -27.40 -14.51 3.28
N VAL A 177 -27.81 -15.45 4.14
CA VAL A 177 -29.17 -15.47 4.68
C VAL A 177 -29.42 -14.30 5.61
N GLY A 178 -28.47 -13.97 6.50
CA GLY A 178 -28.54 -12.77 7.33
C GLY A 178 -28.71 -11.50 6.49
N GLY A 179 -28.00 -11.40 5.36
CA GLY A 179 -28.18 -10.30 4.40
C GLY A 179 -29.57 -10.26 3.76
N VAL A 180 -30.11 -11.41 3.36
CA VAL A 180 -31.47 -11.52 2.80
C VAL A 180 -32.55 -11.17 3.82
N LEU A 181 -32.34 -11.47 5.09
CA LEU A 181 -33.29 -11.22 6.17
C LEU A 181 -33.25 -9.79 6.72
N ARG A 182 -32.18 -9.05 6.43
CA ARG A 182 -31.96 -7.69 6.94
C ARG A 182 -33.09 -6.74 6.53
N GLY A 183 -33.61 -6.00 7.50
CA GLY A 183 -34.67 -4.99 7.29
C GLY A 183 -36.05 -5.57 6.97
N LYS A 184 -36.26 -6.89 7.12
CA LYS A 184 -37.55 -7.55 6.88
C LYS A 184 -38.33 -7.77 8.16
N SER A 185 -39.66 -7.79 8.01
CA SER A 185 -40.60 -8.10 9.07
C SER A 185 -40.57 -9.58 9.48
N GLU A 186 -41.11 -9.89 10.66
CA GLU A 186 -41.19 -11.26 11.17
C GLU A 186 -42.02 -12.17 10.23
N GLY A 187 -43.09 -11.64 9.64
CA GLY A 187 -43.92 -12.37 8.67
C GLY A 187 -43.14 -12.74 7.40
N GLU A 188 -42.27 -11.86 6.93
CA GLU A 188 -41.38 -12.15 5.80
C GLU A 188 -40.32 -13.19 6.15
N TRP A 189 -39.79 -13.18 7.39
CA TRP A 189 -38.90 -14.25 7.87
C TRP A 189 -39.60 -15.61 7.85
N ARG A 190 -40.86 -15.68 8.32
CA ARG A 190 -41.68 -16.91 8.24
C ARG A 190 -41.88 -17.35 6.79
N SER A 191 -42.26 -16.45 5.90
CA SER A 191 -42.44 -16.77 4.48
C SER A 191 -41.15 -17.26 3.80
N ILE A 192 -39.99 -16.66 4.14
CA ILE A 192 -38.69 -17.10 3.64
C ILE A 192 -38.36 -18.50 4.14
N ASN A 193 -38.54 -18.72 5.44
CA ASN A 193 -38.35 -20.01 6.09
C ASN A 193 -39.25 -21.08 5.45
N GLU A 194 -40.55 -20.82 5.29
CA GLU A 194 -41.55 -21.71 4.65
C GLU A 194 -41.23 -22.05 3.18
N LYS A 195 -40.90 -21.05 2.35
CA LYS A 195 -40.47 -21.29 0.95
C LYS A 195 -39.18 -22.10 0.88
N TRP A 196 -38.38 -22.08 1.94
CA TRP A 196 -37.20 -22.93 2.06
C TRP A 196 -37.53 -24.39 2.39
N PHE A 197 -38.71 -24.66 2.96
CA PHE A 197 -39.18 -26.01 3.30
C PHE A 197 -40.08 -26.65 2.23
N SER A 198 -40.62 -25.88 1.28
CA SER A 198 -41.54 -26.41 0.25
C SER A 198 -40.87 -27.29 -0.81
N ASP A 199 -39.54 -27.19 -0.98
CA ASP A 199 -38.79 -28.02 -1.93
C ASP A 199 -38.35 -29.33 -1.26
N GLY A 200 -39.29 -30.24 -1.10
CA GLY A 200 -39.08 -31.59 -0.60
C GLY A 200 -38.19 -32.41 -1.54
N GLU A 201 -36.94 -32.61 -1.15
CA GLU A 201 -36.18 -33.86 -1.23
C GLU A 201 -34.80 -33.62 -0.61
N GLY A 202 -34.37 -34.54 0.28
CA GLY A 202 -33.16 -34.44 1.07
C GLY A 202 -31.92 -34.22 0.22
N GLY A 203 -31.24 -33.09 0.42
CA GLY A 203 -30.11 -32.66 -0.39
C GLY A 203 -29.71 -31.24 -0.04
N GLU A 204 -29.04 -31.13 1.10
CA GLU A 204 -28.38 -29.97 1.65
C GLU A 204 -27.38 -29.36 0.66
N ASN A 205 -27.63 -28.15 0.14
CA ASN A 205 -26.65 -27.49 -0.74
C ASN A 205 -26.75 -25.97 -0.65
N ILE A 206 -25.64 -25.35 -0.28
CA ILE A 206 -25.41 -23.90 -0.29
C ILE A 206 -25.85 -23.24 -1.60
N SER A 207 -25.84 -23.96 -2.74
CA SER A 207 -26.36 -23.49 -4.02
C SER A 207 -27.81 -23.02 -3.97
N LYS A 208 -28.71 -23.74 -3.25
CA LYS A 208 -30.13 -23.34 -3.10
C LYS A 208 -30.26 -22.03 -2.32
N ILE A 209 -29.41 -21.85 -1.30
CA ILE A 209 -29.37 -20.64 -0.46
C ILE A 209 -28.94 -19.43 -1.29
N LEU A 210 -27.86 -19.60 -2.06
CA LEU A 210 -27.36 -18.57 -2.96
C LEU A 210 -28.40 -18.23 -4.03
N LYS A 211 -29.08 -19.25 -4.60
CA LYS A 211 -30.14 -19.08 -5.60
C LYS A 211 -31.32 -18.29 -5.04
N LEU A 212 -31.77 -18.61 -3.83
CA LEU A 212 -32.83 -17.86 -3.15
C LEU A 212 -32.43 -16.39 -2.93
N SER A 213 -31.18 -16.13 -2.53
CA SER A 213 -30.66 -14.76 -2.39
C SER A 213 -30.71 -13.99 -3.71
N TYR A 214 -30.26 -14.61 -4.80
CA TYR A 214 -30.36 -14.05 -6.15
C TYR A 214 -31.81 -13.78 -6.56
N ASP A 215 -32.71 -14.75 -6.38
CA ASP A 215 -34.11 -14.62 -6.84
C ASP A 215 -34.85 -13.48 -6.12
N ARG A 216 -34.43 -13.17 -4.88
CA ARG A 216 -34.96 -12.09 -4.04
C ARG A 216 -34.34 -10.71 -4.32
N LEU A 217 -33.35 -10.58 -5.21
CA LEU A 217 -32.87 -9.27 -5.65
C LEU A 217 -34.01 -8.48 -6.31
N SER A 218 -34.17 -7.22 -5.89
CA SER A 218 -35.37 -6.42 -6.10
C SER A 218 -35.66 -6.06 -7.57
N SER A 219 -34.64 -5.90 -8.41
CA SER A 219 -34.81 -5.49 -9.81
C SER A 219 -34.10 -6.42 -10.81
N PRO A 220 -34.65 -6.58 -12.03
CA PRO A 220 -33.95 -7.29 -13.11
C PRO A 220 -32.59 -6.69 -13.45
N SER A 221 -32.45 -5.37 -13.31
CA SER A 221 -31.18 -4.66 -13.52
C SER A 221 -30.11 -5.04 -12.50
N LEU A 222 -30.47 -5.13 -11.22
CA LEU A 222 -29.56 -5.59 -10.17
C LEU A 222 -29.17 -7.05 -10.38
N LYS A 223 -30.10 -7.90 -10.82
CA LYS A 223 -29.82 -9.29 -11.21
C LYS A 223 -28.80 -9.36 -12.36
N LYS A 224 -28.93 -8.51 -13.39
CA LYS A 224 -27.93 -8.40 -14.47
C LYS A 224 -26.56 -7.99 -13.95
N CYS A 225 -26.49 -6.97 -13.08
CA CYS A 225 -25.25 -6.51 -12.45
C CYS A 225 -24.56 -7.64 -11.69
N PHE A 226 -25.31 -8.40 -10.88
CA PHE A 226 -24.83 -9.58 -10.17
C PHE A 226 -24.27 -10.64 -11.14
N THR A 227 -25.04 -11.03 -12.16
CA THR A 227 -24.58 -12.05 -13.11
C THR A 227 -23.38 -11.61 -13.92
N PHE A 228 -23.27 -10.31 -14.24
CA PHE A 228 -22.11 -9.77 -14.96
C PHE A 228 -20.81 -9.90 -14.18
N CYS A 229 -20.85 -9.88 -12.84
CA CYS A 229 -19.65 -10.09 -12.02
C CYS A 229 -18.97 -11.44 -12.29
N SER A 230 -19.68 -12.46 -12.79
CA SER A 230 -19.05 -13.75 -13.14
C SER A 230 -18.25 -13.72 -14.45
N VAL A 231 -18.30 -12.62 -15.21
CA VAL A 231 -17.44 -12.41 -16.38
C VAL A 231 -15.96 -12.30 -15.96
N PHE A 232 -15.71 -11.80 -14.75
CA PHE A 232 -14.36 -11.75 -14.20
C PHE A 232 -13.90 -13.15 -13.78
N PRO A 233 -12.60 -13.48 -13.93
CA PRO A 233 -12.06 -14.74 -13.41
C PRO A 233 -12.27 -14.90 -11.90
N LYS A 234 -12.44 -16.14 -11.45
CA LYS A 234 -12.55 -16.48 -10.02
C LYS A 234 -11.35 -15.92 -9.22
N GLY A 235 -11.65 -15.43 -8.02
CA GLY A 235 -10.69 -14.80 -7.11
C GLY A 235 -10.05 -13.49 -7.58
N ARG A 236 -10.41 -12.94 -8.76
CA ARG A 236 -9.95 -11.62 -9.19
C ARG A 236 -10.50 -10.54 -8.26
N GLU A 237 -9.62 -9.69 -7.74
CA GLU A 237 -10.05 -8.43 -7.12
C GLU A 237 -10.57 -7.48 -8.19
N ILE A 238 -11.74 -6.90 -7.93
CA ILE A 238 -12.43 -5.99 -8.83
C ILE A 238 -12.45 -4.62 -8.19
N VAL A 239 -11.96 -3.60 -8.90
CA VAL A 239 -12.09 -2.20 -8.49
C VAL A 239 -13.55 -1.80 -8.60
N LYS A 240 -14.10 -1.22 -7.53
CA LYS A 240 -15.53 -0.91 -7.44
C LYS A 240 -16.00 0.03 -8.55
N GLU A 241 -15.24 1.09 -8.80
CA GLU A 241 -15.54 2.11 -9.81
C GLU A 241 -15.52 1.50 -11.22
N GLU A 242 -14.52 0.67 -11.54
CA GLU A 242 -14.44 -0.06 -12.82
C GLU A 242 -15.69 -0.94 -13.02
N LEU A 243 -16.13 -1.66 -11.98
CA LEU A 243 -17.32 -2.50 -12.07
C LEU A 243 -18.59 -1.70 -12.34
N ILE A 244 -18.76 -0.57 -11.67
CA ILE A 244 -19.91 0.32 -11.86
C ILE A 244 -19.91 0.89 -13.29
N GLU A 245 -18.76 1.34 -13.79
CA GLU A 245 -18.61 1.87 -15.16
C GLU A 245 -18.91 0.81 -16.23
N LEU A 246 -18.56 -0.45 -15.99
CA LEU A 246 -18.92 -1.56 -16.88
C LEU A 246 -20.43 -1.81 -16.87
N TRP A 247 -21.09 -1.74 -15.70
CA TRP A 247 -22.55 -1.81 -15.62
C TRP A 247 -23.25 -0.62 -16.30
N MET A 248 -22.65 0.57 -16.25
CA MET A 248 -23.11 1.76 -16.97
C MET A 248 -23.06 1.52 -18.48
N ALA A 249 -21.90 1.10 -18.98
CA ALA A 249 -21.68 0.85 -20.40
C ALA A 249 -22.60 -0.25 -20.95
N GLU A 250 -22.84 -1.33 -20.19
CA GLU A 250 -23.81 -2.37 -20.58
C GLU A 250 -25.27 -1.91 -20.50
N GLY A 251 -25.54 -0.73 -19.92
CA GLY A 251 -26.89 -0.18 -19.77
C GLY A 251 -27.71 -0.92 -18.71
N PHE A 252 -27.07 -1.47 -17.69
CA PHE A 252 -27.76 -2.14 -16.58
C PHE A 252 -28.32 -1.13 -15.57
N LEU A 253 -27.71 0.04 -15.45
CA LEU A 253 -28.12 1.05 -14.48
C LEU A 253 -29.25 1.90 -15.07
N GLN A 254 -30.38 1.97 -14.36
CA GLN A 254 -31.54 2.76 -14.76
C GLN A 254 -31.64 3.98 -13.83
N PRO A 255 -31.04 5.13 -14.21
CA PRO A 255 -31.12 6.35 -13.43
C PRO A 255 -32.55 6.90 -13.41
N SER A 256 -32.94 7.47 -12.27
CA SER A 256 -34.19 8.24 -12.14
C SER A 256 -33.94 9.70 -12.52
N ARG A 257 -34.97 10.56 -12.46
CA ARG A 257 -34.76 12.02 -12.62
C ARG A 257 -33.91 12.63 -11.49
N ARG A 258 -33.77 11.94 -10.35
CA ARG A 258 -33.07 12.42 -9.16
C ARG A 258 -31.70 11.79 -8.95
N ASP A 259 -31.47 10.61 -9.54
CA ASP A 259 -30.26 9.82 -9.32
C ASP A 259 -29.45 9.72 -10.61
N ASP A 260 -28.13 9.89 -10.52
CA ASP A 260 -27.23 9.58 -11.62
C ASP A 260 -26.86 8.08 -11.66
N MET A 261 -26.26 7.65 -12.77
CA MET A 261 -25.93 6.24 -12.98
C MET A 261 -24.94 5.72 -11.93
N GLU A 262 -24.00 6.55 -11.49
CA GLU A 262 -23.00 6.24 -10.48
C GLU A 262 -23.66 6.02 -9.12
N SER A 263 -24.63 6.84 -8.74
CA SER A 263 -25.40 6.68 -7.50
C SER A 263 -26.23 5.39 -7.52
N VAL A 264 -26.89 5.10 -8.64
CA VAL A 264 -27.60 3.81 -8.82
C VAL A 264 -26.63 2.63 -8.76
N GLY A 265 -25.48 2.74 -9.40
CA GLY A 265 -24.43 1.72 -9.38
C GLY A 265 -23.90 1.47 -7.98
N ASN A 266 -23.63 2.54 -7.22
CA ASN A 266 -23.23 2.47 -5.82
C ASN A 266 -24.32 1.80 -4.95
N MET A 267 -25.59 2.16 -5.16
CA MET A 267 -26.72 1.52 -4.47
C MET A 267 -26.77 0.02 -4.78
N TYR A 268 -26.69 -0.39 -6.05
CA TYR A 268 -26.69 -1.79 -6.45
C TYR A 268 -25.50 -2.55 -5.88
N PHE A 269 -24.29 -1.98 -5.96
CA PHE A 269 -23.08 -2.53 -5.35
C PHE A 269 -23.25 -2.76 -3.85
N ASN A 270 -23.78 -1.77 -3.12
CA ASN A 270 -24.05 -1.87 -1.69
C ASN A 270 -25.08 -2.95 -1.37
N VAL A 271 -26.13 -3.13 -2.18
CA VAL A 271 -27.09 -4.22 -2.00
C VAL A 271 -26.40 -5.59 -2.17
N LEU A 272 -25.51 -5.75 -3.15
CA LEU A 272 -24.75 -7.00 -3.33
C LEU A 272 -23.82 -7.28 -2.15
N LEU A 273 -23.15 -6.26 -1.60
CA LEU A 273 -22.35 -6.40 -0.37
C LEU A 273 -23.20 -6.77 0.84
N GLN A 274 -24.34 -6.11 1.03
CA GLN A 274 -25.24 -6.38 2.15
C GLN A 274 -25.79 -7.81 2.11
N ASN A 275 -26.04 -8.35 0.93
CA ASN A 275 -26.47 -9.74 0.73
C ASN A 275 -25.30 -10.75 0.71
N SER A 276 -24.07 -10.29 0.98
CA SER A 276 -22.84 -11.10 0.93
C SER A 276 -22.60 -11.80 -0.42
N LEU A 277 -23.18 -11.27 -1.50
CA LEU A 277 -22.96 -11.71 -2.88
C LEU A 277 -21.67 -11.14 -3.47
N LEU A 278 -21.20 -10.03 -2.91
CA LEU A 278 -19.84 -9.51 -3.05
C LEU A 278 -19.22 -9.37 -1.66
N GLN A 279 -17.89 -9.49 -1.59
CA GLN A 279 -17.13 -9.34 -0.35
C GLN A 279 -16.13 -8.19 -0.48
N VAL A 280 -15.97 -7.39 0.58
CA VAL A 280 -14.96 -6.33 0.64
C VAL A 280 -13.58 -6.98 0.73
N SER A 281 -12.67 -6.64 -0.19
CA SER A 281 -11.27 -7.06 -0.11
C SER A 281 -10.37 -5.95 0.45
N TYR A 282 -10.63 -4.71 0.06
CA TYR A 282 -9.86 -3.55 0.51
C TYR A 282 -10.75 -2.31 0.62
N LYS A 283 -10.48 -1.49 1.65
CA LYS A 283 -11.09 -0.18 1.87
C LYS A 283 -10.01 0.90 1.79
N ASP A 284 -10.38 2.07 1.31
CA ASP A 284 -9.52 3.25 1.36
C ASP A 284 -9.41 3.80 2.80
N ASP A 285 -8.58 4.81 2.98
CA ASP A 285 -8.31 5.44 4.29
C ASP A 285 -9.55 6.18 4.86
N TYR A 286 -10.54 6.47 4.01
CA TYR A 286 -11.84 7.02 4.41
C TYR A 286 -12.86 5.93 4.80
N GLY A 287 -12.48 4.66 4.74
CA GLY A 287 -13.34 3.52 5.05
C GLY A 287 -14.32 3.13 3.93
N ASN A 288 -14.22 3.75 2.75
CA ASN A 288 -14.99 3.39 1.58
C ASN A 288 -14.45 2.10 0.98
N VAL A 289 -15.34 1.28 0.42
CA VAL A 289 -14.93 0.06 -0.30
C VAL A 289 -14.30 0.47 -1.62
N TRP A 290 -13.02 0.10 -1.80
CA TRP A 290 -12.26 0.35 -3.04
C TRP A 290 -12.20 -0.90 -3.92
N ARG A 291 -12.02 -2.09 -3.30
CA ARG A 291 -12.01 -3.37 -4.02
C ARG A 291 -12.94 -4.40 -3.39
N CYS A 292 -13.50 -5.24 -4.26
CA CYS A 292 -14.30 -6.39 -3.86
C CYS A 292 -13.87 -7.67 -4.57
N VAL A 293 -14.34 -8.80 -4.06
CA VAL A 293 -14.21 -10.13 -4.66
C VAL A 293 -15.54 -10.87 -4.62
N MET A 294 -15.82 -11.67 -5.64
CA MET A 294 -16.96 -12.61 -5.64
C MET A 294 -16.47 -13.99 -5.22
N HIS A 295 -17.10 -14.57 -4.19
CA HIS A 295 -16.76 -15.91 -3.72
C HIS A 295 -17.08 -16.96 -4.80
N ASP A 296 -16.27 -18.01 -4.97
CA ASP A 296 -16.39 -18.94 -6.12
C ASP A 296 -17.76 -19.63 -6.24
N LEU A 297 -18.35 -20.06 -5.13
CA LEU A 297 -19.72 -20.62 -5.16
C LEU A 297 -20.78 -19.62 -5.62
N VAL A 298 -20.58 -18.33 -5.33
CA VAL A 298 -21.46 -17.24 -5.79
C VAL A 298 -21.19 -16.95 -7.26
N HIS A 299 -19.92 -17.00 -7.68
CA HIS A 299 -19.50 -16.92 -9.08
C HIS A 299 -20.10 -18.04 -9.92
N ASP A 300 -20.06 -19.30 -9.44
CA ASP A 300 -20.66 -20.46 -10.09
C ASP A 300 -22.16 -20.28 -10.30
N LEU A 301 -22.87 -19.78 -9.27
CA LEU A 301 -24.28 -19.43 -9.40
C LEU A 301 -24.48 -18.34 -10.47
N ALA A 302 -23.78 -17.21 -10.36
CA ALA A 302 -23.89 -16.10 -11.31
C ALA A 302 -23.63 -16.55 -12.75
N SER A 303 -22.61 -17.39 -12.97
CA SER A 303 -22.24 -17.97 -14.26
C SER A 303 -23.31 -18.93 -14.81
N SER A 304 -23.87 -19.80 -13.95
CA SER A 304 -24.96 -20.69 -14.34
C SER A 304 -26.23 -19.93 -14.75
N VAL A 305 -26.54 -18.82 -14.06
CA VAL A 305 -27.68 -17.95 -14.40
C VAL A 305 -27.40 -17.18 -15.70
N LEU A 306 -26.16 -16.73 -15.92
CA LEU A 306 -25.76 -16.01 -17.12
C LEU A 306 -25.85 -16.89 -18.39
N SER A 307 -25.60 -18.20 -18.25
CA SER A 307 -25.56 -19.17 -19.35
C SER A 307 -26.93 -19.81 -19.68
N ASN A 308 -27.84 -19.96 -18.71
CA ASN A 308 -29.11 -20.70 -18.84
C ASN A 308 -30.33 -19.90 -19.37
N ASN A 309 -30.14 -18.97 -20.31
CA ASN A 309 -31.28 -18.34 -20.98
C ASN A 309 -31.88 -19.26 -22.07
N ALA A 310 -32.73 -20.19 -21.62
CA ALA A 310 -33.80 -20.98 -22.28
C ALA A 310 -33.67 -21.61 -23.70
N ASP A 311 -32.80 -21.15 -24.60
CA ASP A 311 -32.92 -21.54 -26.03
C ASP A 311 -31.72 -22.33 -26.57
N GLY A 312 -30.83 -22.85 -25.71
CA GLY A 312 -29.74 -23.77 -26.11
C GLY A 312 -28.70 -23.20 -27.11
N SER A 313 -28.83 -21.94 -27.52
CA SER A 313 -27.95 -21.22 -28.44
C SER A 313 -27.44 -19.95 -27.76
N THR A 314 -26.81 -20.08 -26.60
CA THR A 314 -26.38 -18.92 -25.81
C THR A 314 -25.32 -18.12 -26.57
N ILE A 315 -25.76 -17.03 -27.17
CA ILE A 315 -24.91 -16.02 -27.80
C ILE A 315 -23.91 -15.52 -26.75
N VAL A 316 -22.61 -15.77 -26.96
CA VAL A 316 -21.54 -15.29 -26.07
C VAL A 316 -21.49 -13.77 -26.18
N ARG A 317 -21.86 -13.07 -25.10
CA ARG A 317 -21.88 -11.59 -25.03
C ARG A 317 -20.67 -10.98 -24.35
N TYR A 318 -19.93 -11.75 -23.56
CA TYR A 318 -18.81 -11.25 -22.77
C TYR A 318 -17.64 -12.22 -22.91
N LYS A 319 -16.45 -11.70 -23.18
CA LYS A 319 -15.26 -12.54 -23.37
C LYS A 319 -14.02 -11.93 -22.72
N PHE A 320 -13.25 -12.78 -22.05
CA PHE A 320 -11.91 -12.50 -21.56
C PHE A 320 -10.92 -13.26 -22.45
N LEU A 321 -10.01 -12.54 -23.11
CA LEU A 321 -9.03 -13.09 -24.04
C LEU A 321 -7.63 -12.95 -23.43
N GLU A 322 -6.97 -14.08 -23.22
CA GLU A 322 -5.57 -14.13 -22.80
C GLU A 322 -4.66 -14.37 -24.01
N LYS A 323 -3.36 -14.05 -23.86
CA LYS A 323 -2.35 -14.07 -24.93
C LYS A 323 -2.29 -15.37 -25.76
N GLU A 324 -2.65 -16.51 -25.18
CA GLU A 324 -2.63 -17.83 -25.82
C GLU A 324 -4.01 -18.33 -26.28
N SER A 325 -5.03 -17.47 -26.26
CA SER A 325 -6.38 -17.84 -26.66
C SER A 325 -6.53 -17.98 -28.18
N SER A 326 -7.39 -18.89 -28.62
CA SER A 326 -7.77 -18.99 -30.03
C SER A 326 -8.48 -17.72 -30.53
N PRO A 327 -8.34 -17.38 -31.84
CA PRO A 327 -9.03 -16.26 -32.47
C PRO A 327 -10.54 -16.27 -32.19
N ILE A 328 -11.14 -15.09 -32.11
CA ILE A 328 -12.59 -14.97 -31.90
C ILE A 328 -13.30 -15.23 -33.24
N PRO A 329 -14.18 -16.24 -33.34
CA PRO A 329 -14.94 -16.46 -34.57
C PRO A 329 -15.85 -15.26 -34.89
N LYS A 330 -15.95 -14.87 -36.17
CA LYS A 330 -16.72 -13.69 -36.60
C LYS A 330 -18.20 -13.74 -36.20
N ASN A 331 -18.82 -14.92 -36.23
CA ASN A 331 -20.21 -15.13 -35.78
C ASN A 331 -20.40 -14.89 -34.27
N VAL A 332 -19.34 -15.03 -33.47
CA VAL A 332 -19.33 -14.65 -32.05
C VAL A 332 -19.06 -13.16 -31.90
N ALA A 333 -18.07 -12.63 -32.63
CA ALA A 333 -17.66 -11.23 -32.57
C ALA A 333 -18.82 -10.25 -32.74
N LYS A 334 -19.71 -10.48 -33.72
CA LYS A 334 -20.86 -9.60 -34.00
C LYS A 334 -21.85 -9.42 -32.84
N HIS A 335 -21.84 -10.34 -31.86
CA HIS A 335 -22.75 -10.27 -30.71
C HIS A 335 -22.07 -9.93 -29.38
N LEU A 336 -20.74 -9.80 -29.37
CA LEU A 336 -20.01 -9.44 -28.17
C LEU A 336 -20.31 -8.00 -27.77
N ARG A 337 -20.56 -7.80 -26.47
CA ARG A 337 -20.78 -6.49 -25.84
C ARG A 337 -19.61 -6.06 -24.95
N THR A 338 -18.95 -7.02 -24.31
CA THR A 338 -17.71 -6.77 -23.54
C THR A 338 -16.58 -7.65 -24.02
N LEU A 339 -15.42 -7.04 -24.27
CA LEU A 339 -14.19 -7.72 -24.60
C LEU A 339 -13.04 -7.20 -23.71
N PHE A 340 -12.48 -8.09 -22.90
CA PHE A 340 -11.24 -7.85 -22.19
C PHE A 340 -10.10 -8.56 -22.91
N MET A 341 -9.09 -7.84 -23.36
CA MET A 341 -7.90 -8.41 -24.01
C MET A 341 -6.68 -8.18 -23.14
N LYS A 342 -5.98 -9.25 -22.76
CA LYS A 342 -4.72 -9.22 -22.00
C LYS A 342 -3.60 -9.83 -22.85
N GLY A 343 -3.17 -9.06 -23.85
CA GLY A 343 -2.25 -9.47 -24.92
C GLY A 343 -2.96 -10.24 -26.04
N GLY A 344 -2.20 -10.56 -27.10
CA GLY A 344 -2.69 -11.27 -28.29
C GLY A 344 -3.39 -10.34 -29.29
N THR A 345 -3.76 -10.90 -30.45
CA THR A 345 -4.63 -10.22 -31.43
C THR A 345 -5.99 -10.93 -31.43
N PRO A 346 -7.11 -10.24 -31.74
CA PRO A 346 -8.41 -10.91 -31.79
C PRO A 346 -8.48 -11.95 -32.92
N GLY A 347 -7.52 -11.93 -33.86
CA GLY A 347 -7.49 -12.72 -35.09
C GLY A 347 -8.52 -12.28 -36.13
N THR A 348 -9.45 -11.40 -35.76
CA THR A 348 -10.42 -10.70 -36.59
C THR A 348 -10.20 -9.18 -36.51
N THR A 349 -10.85 -8.42 -37.38
CA THR A 349 -10.80 -6.95 -37.32
C THR A 349 -11.75 -6.44 -36.24
N PHE A 350 -11.45 -5.30 -35.61
CA PHE A 350 -12.40 -4.70 -34.66
C PHE A 350 -13.72 -4.29 -35.34
N SER A 351 -13.72 -4.12 -36.67
CA SER A 351 -14.92 -3.86 -37.45
C SER A 351 -15.94 -5.00 -37.44
N ASP A 352 -15.53 -6.23 -37.07
CA ASP A 352 -16.41 -7.39 -36.96
C ASP A 352 -17.28 -7.37 -35.68
N PHE A 353 -17.04 -6.43 -34.76
CA PHE A 353 -17.76 -6.31 -33.49
C PHE A 353 -18.88 -5.26 -33.59
N GLU A 354 -20.05 -5.70 -34.03
CA GLU A 354 -21.20 -4.84 -34.35
C GLU A 354 -21.96 -4.31 -33.11
N CYS A 355 -21.69 -4.82 -31.90
CA CYS A 355 -22.46 -4.54 -30.69
C CYS A 355 -21.60 -4.21 -29.45
N LEU A 356 -20.31 -3.93 -29.63
CA LEU A 356 -19.38 -3.78 -28.51
C LEU A 356 -19.63 -2.48 -27.72
N HIS A 357 -19.86 -2.61 -26.42
CA HIS A 357 -20.00 -1.49 -25.47
C HIS A 357 -18.72 -1.28 -24.65
N ASN A 358 -18.00 -2.34 -24.32
CA ASN A 358 -16.82 -2.31 -23.46
C ASN A 358 -15.63 -2.95 -24.17
N LEU A 359 -14.53 -2.22 -24.26
CA LEU A 359 -13.25 -2.70 -24.79
C LEU A 359 -12.12 -2.37 -23.81
N THR A 360 -11.48 -3.41 -23.28
CA THR A 360 -10.23 -3.28 -22.55
C THR A 360 -9.09 -3.86 -23.38
N LEU A 361 -8.10 -3.03 -23.71
CA LEU A 361 -6.85 -3.43 -24.35
C LEU A 361 -5.73 -3.33 -23.33
N SER A 362 -5.28 -4.48 -22.86
CA SER A 362 -4.13 -4.63 -21.97
C SER A 362 -3.03 -5.38 -22.71
N GLY A 363 -1.79 -4.90 -22.65
CA GLY A 363 -0.61 -5.46 -23.32
C GLY A 363 0.18 -4.38 -24.08
N GLY A 364 1.38 -4.71 -24.59
CA GLY A 364 2.32 -3.79 -25.26
C GLY A 364 1.88 -3.22 -26.62
N TYR A 365 0.60 -2.85 -26.76
CA TYR A 365 0.10 -2.06 -27.88
C TYR A 365 0.83 -0.72 -27.91
N LYS A 366 1.49 -0.43 -29.03
CA LYS A 366 2.18 0.85 -29.26
C LYS A 366 1.25 1.94 -29.80
N GLU A 367 0.16 1.52 -30.44
CA GLU A 367 -0.84 2.39 -31.06
C GLU A 367 -2.23 1.76 -30.92
N LEU A 368 -3.27 2.61 -30.92
CA LEU A 368 -4.66 2.16 -30.94
C LEU A 368 -5.05 1.78 -32.38
N PRO A 369 -5.47 0.53 -32.67
CA PRO A 369 -5.74 0.10 -34.04
C PRO A 369 -6.88 0.91 -34.69
N ASN A 370 -6.68 1.37 -35.93
CA ASN A 370 -7.67 2.19 -36.65
C ASN A 370 -9.04 1.53 -36.80
N SER A 371 -9.13 0.20 -36.80
CA SER A 371 -10.41 -0.50 -36.85
C SER A 371 -11.29 -0.28 -35.60
N VAL A 372 -10.72 0.17 -34.48
CA VAL A 372 -11.48 0.55 -33.27
C VAL A 372 -12.40 1.74 -33.56
N ARG A 373 -12.07 2.60 -34.54
CA ARG A 373 -12.93 3.68 -35.03
C ARG A 373 -14.32 3.19 -35.45
N GLY A 374 -14.43 1.95 -35.94
CA GLY A 374 -15.70 1.35 -36.37
C GLY A 374 -16.63 0.91 -35.23
N LEU A 375 -16.17 0.95 -33.98
CA LEU A 375 -16.95 0.52 -32.80
C LEU A 375 -17.90 1.63 -32.34
N ILE A 376 -18.88 1.98 -33.17
CA ILE A 376 -19.76 3.12 -32.95
C ILE A 376 -20.62 3.02 -31.68
N HIS A 377 -20.83 1.81 -31.14
CA HIS A 377 -21.59 1.58 -29.91
C HIS A 377 -20.73 1.62 -28.63
N LEU A 378 -19.43 1.85 -28.75
CA LEU A 378 -18.51 1.80 -27.63
C LEU A 378 -18.84 2.87 -26.57
N ARG A 379 -18.93 2.44 -25.32
CA ARG A 379 -19.22 3.28 -24.14
C ARG A 379 -18.09 3.29 -23.13
N ASN A 380 -17.27 2.25 -23.08
CA ASN A 380 -16.10 2.18 -22.22
C ASN A 380 -14.89 1.71 -23.03
N LEU A 381 -13.84 2.52 -23.03
CA LEU A 381 -12.54 2.19 -23.59
C LEU A 381 -11.49 2.25 -22.49
N ASN A 382 -10.86 1.11 -22.20
CA ASN A 382 -9.74 1.02 -21.28
C ASN A 382 -8.47 0.59 -22.03
N ILE A 383 -7.51 1.49 -22.06
CA ILE A 383 -6.18 1.33 -22.66
C ILE A 383 -5.08 1.68 -21.65
N SER A 384 -5.38 1.64 -20.34
CA SER A 384 -4.39 1.91 -19.28
C SER A 384 -3.23 0.90 -19.32
N TYR A 385 -2.19 1.13 -18.51
CA TYR A 385 -1.03 0.24 -18.36
C TYR A 385 -1.42 -1.27 -18.38
N PRO A 386 -0.70 -2.13 -19.14
CA PRO A 386 0.64 -1.94 -19.68
C PRO A 386 0.71 -1.53 -21.16
N THR A 387 -0.26 -0.77 -21.69
CA THR A 387 -0.10 -0.25 -23.06
C THR A 387 1.07 0.73 -23.17
N GLU A 388 1.70 0.77 -24.35
CA GLU A 388 2.79 1.68 -24.70
C GLU A 388 2.30 2.81 -25.64
N ILE A 389 0.98 3.06 -25.67
CA ILE A 389 0.37 4.07 -26.54
C ILE A 389 0.88 5.45 -26.15
N VAL A 390 1.53 6.13 -27.11
CA VAL A 390 2.11 7.46 -26.90
C VAL A 390 1.12 8.57 -27.21
N ASN A 391 0.27 8.37 -28.24
CA ASN A 391 -0.73 9.34 -28.67
C ASN A 391 -2.04 8.63 -28.96
N LEU A 392 -3.14 9.30 -28.61
CA LEU A 392 -4.47 8.87 -29.01
C LEU A 392 -4.87 9.56 -30.33
N PRO A 393 -5.50 8.83 -31.26
CA PRO A 393 -5.85 9.38 -32.57
C PRO A 393 -7.04 10.35 -32.50
N GLU A 394 -7.07 11.33 -33.41
CA GLU A 394 -8.14 12.35 -33.49
C GLU A 394 -9.53 11.76 -33.75
N TRP A 395 -9.63 10.56 -34.33
CA TRP A 395 -10.95 9.93 -34.53
C TRP A 395 -11.61 9.48 -33.21
N ILE A 396 -10.92 9.50 -32.06
CA ILE A 396 -11.56 9.17 -30.77
C ILE A 396 -12.76 10.07 -30.50
N GLY A 397 -12.73 11.34 -30.91
CA GLY A 397 -13.86 12.25 -30.78
C GLY A 397 -15.11 11.86 -31.57
N GLU A 398 -15.01 10.87 -32.47
CA GLU A 398 -16.14 10.31 -33.24
C GLU A 398 -16.90 9.22 -32.47
N LEU A 399 -16.34 8.72 -31.36
CA LEU A 399 -16.99 7.73 -30.49
C LEU A 399 -18.02 8.39 -29.56
N HIS A 400 -19.06 9.00 -30.14
CA HIS A 400 -20.00 9.88 -29.43
C HIS A 400 -20.77 9.23 -28.27
N HIS A 401 -20.81 7.90 -28.19
CA HIS A 401 -21.44 7.16 -27.08
C HIS A 401 -20.48 6.86 -25.92
N LEU A 402 -19.20 7.24 -26.02
CA LEU A 402 -18.21 6.98 -25.00
C LEU A 402 -18.57 7.70 -23.69
N GLN A 403 -18.65 6.92 -22.61
CA GLN A 403 -18.93 7.36 -21.23
C GLN A 403 -17.69 7.27 -20.35
N THR A 404 -16.80 6.31 -20.62
CA THR A 404 -15.57 6.10 -19.85
C THR A 404 -14.38 5.95 -20.79
N LEU A 405 -13.32 6.74 -20.54
CA LEU A 405 -12.01 6.59 -21.15
C LEU A 405 -10.97 6.41 -20.05
N ARG A 406 -10.40 5.21 -19.95
CA ARG A 406 -9.27 4.88 -19.07
C ARG A 406 -8.00 4.82 -19.91
N ALA A 407 -7.10 5.77 -19.72
CA ALA A 407 -5.88 5.95 -20.48
C ALA A 407 -4.69 6.33 -19.59
N GLU A 408 -4.55 5.65 -18.46
CA GLU A 408 -3.41 5.76 -17.53
C GLU A 408 -2.23 4.93 -18.07
N ALA A 409 -1.83 5.21 -19.31
CA ALA A 409 -0.67 4.61 -19.96
C ALA A 409 0.57 5.47 -19.68
N PHE A 410 1.64 4.86 -19.19
CA PHE A 410 2.83 5.58 -18.72
C PHE A 410 3.50 6.46 -19.78
N ARG A 411 3.32 6.12 -21.08
CA ARG A 411 3.91 6.84 -22.22
C ARG A 411 2.95 7.80 -22.92
N LEU A 412 1.66 7.83 -22.54
CA LEU A 412 0.71 8.73 -23.17
C LEU A 412 1.12 10.18 -22.89
N ALA A 413 1.31 10.97 -23.93
CA ALA A 413 1.75 12.36 -23.81
C ALA A 413 0.57 13.35 -23.86
N LYS A 414 -0.36 13.18 -24.81
CA LYS A 414 -1.46 14.10 -25.04
C LYS A 414 -2.75 13.39 -25.47
N LEU A 415 -3.88 14.00 -25.12
CA LEU A 415 -5.20 13.64 -25.64
C LEU A 415 -5.51 14.35 -26.97
N PRO A 416 -6.38 13.79 -27.82
CA PRO A 416 -6.71 14.37 -29.12
C PRO A 416 -7.55 15.65 -28.97
N SER A 417 -7.40 16.59 -29.90
CA SER A 417 -8.13 17.87 -29.90
C SER A 417 -9.65 17.71 -30.04
N THR A 418 -10.08 16.59 -30.64
CA THR A 418 -11.48 16.22 -30.85
C THR A 418 -12.18 15.66 -29.61
N LEU A 419 -11.47 15.42 -28.49
CA LEU A 419 -12.06 14.87 -27.25
C LEU A 419 -13.25 15.73 -26.75
N LYS A 420 -13.22 17.04 -26.99
CA LYS A 420 -14.30 18.00 -26.67
C LYS A 420 -15.66 17.68 -27.28
N TYR A 421 -15.72 16.77 -28.27
CA TYR A 421 -16.96 16.30 -28.90
C TYR A 421 -17.60 15.11 -28.19
N LEU A 422 -16.94 14.52 -27.19
CA LEU A 422 -17.45 13.39 -26.41
C LEU A 422 -18.39 13.84 -25.29
N ILE A 423 -19.50 14.52 -25.63
CA ILE A 423 -20.43 15.12 -24.67
C ILE A 423 -21.07 14.14 -23.67
N ASN A 424 -21.03 12.83 -23.96
CA ASN A 424 -21.52 11.77 -23.08
C ASN A 424 -20.44 11.25 -22.11
N LEU A 425 -19.20 11.72 -22.21
CA LEU A 425 -18.10 11.29 -21.35
C LEU A 425 -18.35 11.70 -19.90
N ARG A 426 -18.17 10.74 -19.01
CA ARG A 426 -18.41 10.84 -17.56
C ARG A 426 -17.13 10.60 -16.78
N HIS A 427 -16.29 9.68 -17.24
CA HIS A 427 -15.06 9.34 -16.55
C HIS A 427 -13.87 9.42 -17.50
N LEU A 428 -12.90 10.26 -17.15
CA LEU A 428 -11.61 10.35 -17.82
C LEU A 428 -10.51 10.04 -16.82
N TYR A 429 -9.81 8.92 -17.01
CA TYR A 429 -8.63 8.55 -16.23
C TYR A 429 -7.39 8.67 -17.09
N ILE A 430 -6.42 9.47 -16.64
CA ILE A 430 -5.17 9.74 -17.36
C ILE A 430 -4.03 9.89 -16.35
N ASP A 431 -2.81 9.57 -16.79
CA ASP A 431 -1.61 9.84 -16.01
C ASP A 431 -1.45 11.36 -15.80
N GLY A 432 -0.94 11.74 -14.63
CA GLY A 432 -0.76 13.14 -14.27
C GLY A 432 0.07 13.95 -15.29
N ARG A 433 0.92 13.34 -16.11
CA ARG A 433 1.76 14.04 -17.11
C ARG A 433 1.02 14.34 -18.42
N VAL A 434 -0.14 13.71 -18.65
CA VAL A 434 -0.90 13.84 -19.91
C VAL A 434 -1.49 15.24 -20.04
N GLU A 435 -1.28 15.85 -21.21
CA GLU A 435 -1.88 17.15 -21.55
C GLU A 435 -3.35 16.99 -22.02
N LEU A 436 -4.24 17.76 -21.42
CA LEU A 436 -5.65 17.87 -21.83
C LEU A 436 -5.79 18.75 -23.08
N PRO A 437 -6.81 18.53 -23.92
CA PRO A 437 -7.11 19.42 -25.05
C PRO A 437 -7.90 20.66 -24.60
N ALA A 438 -7.92 21.68 -25.44
CA ALA A 438 -8.73 22.88 -25.24
C ALA A 438 -10.24 22.56 -25.18
N GLU A 439 -11.01 23.43 -24.51
CA GLU A 439 -12.47 23.37 -24.38
C GLU A 439 -12.98 22.14 -23.61
N ILE A 440 -12.24 21.66 -22.61
CA ILE A 440 -12.68 20.52 -21.77
C ILE A 440 -14.00 20.83 -21.04
N GLY A 441 -14.31 22.11 -20.80
CA GLY A 441 -15.55 22.56 -20.18
C GLY A 441 -16.81 22.20 -20.99
N ARG A 442 -16.67 21.77 -22.24
CA ARG A 442 -17.79 21.24 -23.05
C ARG A 442 -18.31 19.90 -22.56
N LEU A 443 -17.51 19.15 -21.80
CA LEU A 443 -17.85 17.82 -21.29
C LEU A 443 -18.64 17.92 -19.98
N THR A 444 -19.81 18.57 -19.99
CA THR A 444 -20.57 18.91 -18.78
C THR A 444 -21.09 17.70 -17.98
N ASN A 445 -21.10 16.51 -18.58
CA ASN A 445 -21.44 15.24 -17.93
C ASN A 445 -20.27 14.60 -17.16
N LEU A 446 -19.07 15.20 -17.21
CA LEU A 446 -17.88 14.67 -16.59
C LEU A 446 -18.00 14.65 -15.06
N GLN A 447 -17.79 13.47 -14.49
CA GLN A 447 -17.74 13.18 -13.06
C GLN A 447 -16.33 12.97 -12.55
N THR A 448 -15.41 12.47 -13.38
CA THR A 448 -14.02 12.22 -12.98
C THR A 448 -13.06 12.91 -13.92
N LEU A 449 -12.21 13.77 -13.34
CA LEU A 449 -11.10 14.45 -14.01
C LEU A 449 -9.92 14.53 -13.01
N PRO A 450 -8.83 13.78 -13.21
CA PRO A 450 -7.75 13.71 -12.22
C PRO A 450 -7.01 15.04 -12.04
N HIS A 451 -6.76 15.75 -13.14
CA HIS A 451 -6.10 17.04 -13.11
C HIS A 451 -6.59 17.97 -14.22
N PHE A 452 -6.41 19.28 -14.02
CA PHE A 452 -6.59 20.33 -15.01
C PHE A 452 -5.40 21.29 -14.97
N THR A 453 -4.81 21.58 -16.13
CA THR A 453 -3.67 22.49 -16.26
C THR A 453 -4.14 23.81 -16.86
N VAL A 454 -4.06 24.90 -16.10
CA VAL A 454 -4.47 26.23 -16.56
C VAL A 454 -3.49 26.77 -17.59
N GLY A 455 -4.02 27.29 -18.70
CA GLY A 455 -3.26 27.97 -19.76
C GLY A 455 -3.82 29.36 -20.06
N LYS A 456 -3.01 30.20 -20.71
CA LYS A 456 -3.41 31.55 -21.16
C LYS A 456 -4.28 31.52 -22.42
N GLU A 457 -4.13 30.48 -23.22
CA GLU A 457 -4.84 30.31 -24.48
C GLU A 457 -6.33 30.03 -24.24
N LYS A 458 -7.16 30.46 -25.20
CA LYS A 458 -8.61 30.23 -25.14
C LYS A 458 -8.90 28.73 -25.09
N GLY A 459 -9.77 28.32 -24.16
CA GLY A 459 -10.11 26.91 -23.96
C GLY A 459 -9.20 26.16 -22.99
N TYR A 460 -8.17 26.81 -22.44
CA TYR A 460 -7.32 26.27 -21.36
C TYR A 460 -7.44 27.08 -20.07
N GLN A 461 -8.23 28.14 -20.09
CA GLN A 461 -8.42 29.02 -18.96
C GLN A 461 -9.22 28.32 -17.85
N ILE A 462 -9.06 28.78 -16.62
CA ILE A 462 -9.71 28.14 -15.45
C ILE A 462 -11.24 28.14 -15.53
N GLU A 463 -11.84 29.01 -16.33
CA GLU A 463 -13.29 29.06 -16.56
C GLU A 463 -13.86 27.79 -17.21
N GLU A 464 -13.02 26.97 -17.86
CA GLU A 464 -13.41 25.66 -18.38
C GLU A 464 -13.86 24.70 -17.26
N LEU A 465 -13.37 24.86 -16.03
CA LEU A 465 -13.85 24.10 -14.87
C LEU A 465 -15.25 24.57 -14.42
N GLY A 466 -15.65 25.78 -14.78
CA GLY A 466 -16.89 26.42 -14.34
C GLY A 466 -18.15 25.66 -14.72
N SER A 467 -18.15 25.05 -15.92
CA SER A 467 -19.27 24.26 -16.45
C SER A 467 -19.29 22.80 -15.98
N LEU A 468 -18.20 22.30 -15.39
CA LEU A 468 -18.04 20.90 -14.98
C LEU A 468 -18.60 20.64 -13.58
N ASN A 469 -19.89 20.93 -13.37
CA ASN A 469 -20.52 20.91 -12.04
C ASN A 469 -20.68 19.50 -11.44
N ASN A 470 -20.57 18.45 -12.26
CA ASN A 470 -20.77 17.06 -11.84
C ASN A 470 -19.50 16.36 -11.32
N LEU A 471 -18.36 17.06 -11.27
CA LEU A 471 -17.09 16.48 -10.82
C LEU A 471 -17.17 15.97 -9.38
N LYS A 472 -16.53 14.83 -9.14
CA LYS A 472 -16.51 14.10 -7.87
C LYS A 472 -15.11 13.61 -7.53
N GLY A 473 -14.87 13.37 -6.25
CA GLY A 473 -13.63 12.78 -5.75
C GLY A 473 -12.50 13.80 -5.72
N THR A 474 -11.38 13.46 -6.35
CA THR A 474 -10.14 14.23 -6.34
C THR A 474 -9.98 15.06 -7.60
N LEU A 475 -9.59 16.33 -7.46
CA LEU A 475 -9.22 17.20 -8.58
C LEU A 475 -7.93 17.97 -8.27
N GLN A 476 -6.93 17.82 -9.13
CA GLN A 476 -5.72 18.64 -9.09
C GLN A 476 -5.78 19.79 -10.11
N ILE A 477 -5.65 21.03 -9.66
CA ILE A 477 -5.57 22.21 -10.52
C ILE A 477 -4.12 22.71 -10.53
N ARG A 478 -3.52 22.76 -11.72
CA ARG A 478 -2.11 23.13 -11.92
C ARG A 478 -1.98 24.43 -12.68
N ASN A 479 -0.79 25.00 -12.59
CA ASN A 479 -0.41 26.25 -13.24
C ASN A 479 -1.29 27.43 -12.79
N LEU A 480 -1.64 27.48 -11.50
CA LEU A 480 -2.52 28.52 -10.96
C LEU A 480 -1.96 29.94 -11.07
N GLU A 481 -0.65 30.11 -11.27
CA GLU A 481 -0.01 31.39 -11.63
C GLU A 481 -0.50 32.00 -12.95
N MET A 482 -1.17 31.19 -13.78
CA MET A 482 -1.72 31.64 -15.05
C MET A 482 -3.07 32.34 -14.86
N VAL A 483 -3.66 32.25 -13.67
CA VAL A 483 -4.89 32.94 -13.28
C VAL A 483 -4.55 34.35 -12.80
N ARG A 484 -5.22 35.37 -13.33
CA ARG A 484 -4.85 36.78 -13.09
C ARG A 484 -5.29 37.31 -11.73
N ASP A 485 -6.49 36.96 -11.29
CA ASP A 485 -7.12 37.53 -10.10
C ASP A 485 -8.26 36.66 -9.55
N LYS A 486 -8.84 37.12 -8.43
CA LYS A 486 -10.04 36.53 -7.81
C LYS A 486 -11.21 36.36 -8.77
N LYS A 487 -11.45 37.31 -9.68
CA LYS A 487 -12.61 37.27 -10.60
C LYS A 487 -12.46 36.14 -11.61
N GLU A 488 -11.24 35.93 -12.13
CA GLU A 488 -10.95 34.81 -13.03
C GLU A 488 -11.02 33.47 -12.28
N ALA A 489 -10.46 33.40 -11.06
CA ALA A 489 -10.53 32.20 -10.23
C ALA A 489 -11.96 31.78 -9.88
N LEU A 490 -12.86 32.74 -9.58
CA LEU A 490 -14.27 32.47 -9.30
C LEU A 490 -15.00 31.77 -10.46
N LYS A 491 -14.56 31.96 -11.70
CA LYS A 491 -15.14 31.26 -12.86
C LYS A 491 -14.92 29.76 -12.81
N ALA A 492 -13.94 29.26 -12.05
CA ALA A 492 -13.75 27.83 -11.83
C ALA A 492 -14.93 27.20 -11.08
N ASN A 493 -15.70 28.01 -10.33
CA ASN A 493 -16.92 27.62 -9.62
C ASN A 493 -16.75 26.35 -8.76
N ILE A 494 -15.64 26.23 -8.02
CA ILE A 494 -15.33 25.03 -7.22
C ILE A 494 -16.30 24.88 -6.05
N PHE A 495 -16.76 25.99 -5.47
CA PHE A 495 -17.75 26.00 -4.40
C PHE A 495 -19.03 25.23 -4.78
N GLN A 496 -19.48 25.30 -6.03
CA GLN A 496 -20.70 24.60 -6.49
C GLN A 496 -20.45 23.12 -6.89
N LYS A 497 -19.35 22.51 -6.42
CA LYS A 497 -18.98 21.11 -6.68
C LYS A 497 -18.94 20.31 -5.37
N PRO A 498 -20.10 19.99 -4.77
CA PRO A 498 -20.18 19.46 -3.40
C PRO A 498 -19.65 18.03 -3.23
N ASN A 499 -19.37 17.34 -4.33
CA ASN A 499 -18.88 15.96 -4.37
C ASN A 499 -17.35 15.89 -4.58
N LEU A 500 -16.65 17.03 -4.67
CA LEU A 500 -15.19 17.06 -4.60
C LEU A 500 -14.78 16.98 -3.12
N PHE A 501 -14.07 15.90 -2.80
CA PHE A 501 -13.59 15.62 -1.44
C PHE A 501 -12.11 15.94 -1.29
N ASP A 502 -11.35 15.90 -2.39
CA ASP A 502 -9.91 16.15 -2.36
C ASP A 502 -9.54 17.20 -3.41
N LEU A 503 -8.85 18.26 -3.00
CA LEU A 503 -8.38 19.32 -3.88
C LEU A 503 -6.88 19.49 -3.75
N VAL A 504 -6.22 19.55 -4.90
CA VAL A 504 -4.79 19.86 -4.97
C VAL A 504 -4.60 21.11 -5.80
N PHE A 505 -4.15 22.19 -5.17
CA PHE A 505 -3.82 23.45 -5.84
C PHE A 505 -2.32 23.54 -6.05
N LYS A 506 -1.89 23.68 -7.31
CA LYS A 506 -0.47 23.64 -7.66
C LYS A 506 -0.04 24.83 -8.51
N TRP A 507 0.88 25.57 -7.93
CA TRP A 507 1.74 26.54 -8.57
C TRP A 507 3.06 25.84 -8.95
N SER A 508 3.64 26.15 -10.12
CA SER A 508 5.03 25.80 -10.44
C SER A 508 6.05 26.53 -9.54
N PHE A 509 7.22 25.93 -9.37
CA PHE A 509 8.27 26.41 -8.49
C PHE A 509 9.17 27.46 -9.16
N GLY A 510 9.81 28.33 -8.37
CA GLY A 510 10.94 29.17 -8.81
C GLY A 510 10.56 30.32 -9.75
N ARG A 511 9.39 30.95 -9.55
CA ARG A 511 8.97 32.13 -10.32
C ARG A 511 9.48 33.43 -9.71
N GLU A 512 9.77 34.40 -10.57
CA GLU A 512 10.25 35.74 -10.18
C GLU A 512 9.13 36.77 -10.00
N ASP A 513 7.94 36.54 -10.57
CA ASP A 513 6.81 37.49 -10.46
C ASP A 513 5.83 37.12 -9.33
N GLU A 514 5.69 38.01 -8.34
CA GLU A 514 4.57 38.02 -7.37
C GLU A 514 3.27 38.39 -8.09
N ARG A 515 2.50 37.39 -8.54
CA ARG A 515 1.19 37.63 -9.18
C ARG A 515 0.08 37.12 -8.30
N ASN A 516 -0.58 38.02 -7.57
CA ASN A 516 -1.96 37.88 -7.07
C ASN A 516 -2.37 36.50 -6.47
N ASP A 517 -1.44 35.65 -6.03
CA ASP A 517 -1.70 34.27 -5.60
C ASP A 517 -2.77 34.24 -4.50
N GLU A 518 -2.68 35.17 -3.54
CA GLU A 518 -3.70 35.36 -2.50
C GLU A 518 -5.08 35.61 -3.09
N SER A 519 -5.19 36.50 -4.09
CA SER A 519 -6.43 36.82 -4.80
C SER A 519 -6.99 35.59 -5.53
N VAL A 520 -6.12 34.80 -6.17
CA VAL A 520 -6.50 33.58 -6.88
C VAL A 520 -7.00 32.53 -5.89
N LEU A 521 -6.25 32.24 -4.82
CA LEU A 521 -6.61 31.26 -3.80
C LEU A 521 -7.92 31.64 -3.09
N GLU A 522 -8.11 32.93 -2.83
CA GLU A 522 -9.36 33.51 -2.30
C GLU A 522 -10.55 33.31 -3.25
N GLY A 523 -10.34 33.34 -4.57
CA GLY A 523 -11.39 33.12 -5.57
C GLY A 523 -11.73 31.66 -5.86
N LEU A 524 -10.86 30.71 -5.51
CA LEU A 524 -11.11 29.28 -5.76
C LEU A 524 -12.23 28.72 -4.87
N GLN A 525 -12.37 29.18 -3.63
CA GLN A 525 -13.47 28.87 -2.69
C GLN A 525 -13.89 27.38 -2.67
N PRO A 526 -13.16 26.51 -1.98
CA PRO A 526 -13.55 25.11 -1.81
C PRO A 526 -14.93 24.93 -1.14
N HIS A 527 -15.63 23.85 -1.46
CA HIS A 527 -16.88 23.48 -0.80
C HIS A 527 -16.64 22.90 0.61
N ALA A 528 -17.59 23.07 1.53
CA ALA A 528 -17.47 22.66 2.94
C ALA A 528 -17.39 21.13 3.18
N ASN A 529 -17.66 20.33 2.14
CA ASN A 529 -17.53 18.86 2.19
C ASN A 529 -16.10 18.37 1.96
N LEU A 530 -15.14 19.27 1.71
CA LEU A 530 -13.75 18.92 1.46
C LEU A 530 -13.16 18.14 2.64
N LYS A 531 -12.50 17.03 2.33
CA LYS A 531 -11.80 16.14 3.28
C LYS A 531 -10.29 16.30 3.20
N LYS A 532 -9.75 16.63 2.02
CA LYS A 532 -8.31 16.79 1.83
C LYS A 532 -7.99 18.04 1.01
N LEU A 533 -7.03 18.83 1.50
CA LEU A 533 -6.53 20.02 0.82
C LEU A 533 -5.00 19.98 0.74
N GLU A 534 -4.47 19.98 -0.47
CA GLU A 534 -3.03 20.13 -0.70
C GLU A 534 -2.75 21.42 -1.49
N ILE A 535 -1.76 22.20 -1.06
CA ILE A 535 -1.34 23.44 -1.71
C ILE A 535 0.17 23.39 -1.93
N TYR A 536 0.57 23.58 -3.19
CA TYR A 536 1.97 23.52 -3.62
C TYR A 536 2.39 24.83 -4.28
N GLY A 537 3.54 25.37 -3.87
CA GLY A 537 4.22 26.47 -4.56
C GLY A 537 3.53 27.83 -4.43
N PHE A 538 2.63 28.00 -3.46
CA PHE A 538 1.89 29.25 -3.25
C PHE A 538 2.80 30.34 -2.70
N SER A 539 2.90 31.48 -3.40
CA SER A 539 3.76 32.61 -3.02
C SER A 539 2.99 33.77 -2.37
N GLY A 540 1.76 33.54 -1.90
CA GLY A 540 1.05 34.50 -1.06
C GLY A 540 1.50 34.42 0.40
N LYS A 541 1.29 35.52 1.14
CA LYS A 541 1.64 35.64 2.56
C LYS A 541 0.52 35.16 3.48
N ARG A 542 -0.73 35.25 3.02
CA ARG A 542 -1.93 34.96 3.83
C ARG A 542 -2.86 33.96 3.16
N PHE A 543 -3.53 33.17 4.00
CA PHE A 543 -4.64 32.33 3.57
C PHE A 543 -5.97 33.10 3.51
N PRO A 544 -6.92 32.63 2.67
CA PRO A 544 -8.27 33.18 2.60
C PRO A 544 -9.00 33.19 3.94
N THR A 545 -9.63 34.30 4.30
CA THR A 545 -10.50 34.40 5.48
C THR A 545 -11.98 34.23 5.15
N SER A 546 -12.36 34.27 3.87
CA SER A 546 -13.75 34.20 3.41
C SER A 546 -14.25 32.79 3.09
N TRP A 547 -13.38 31.77 3.17
CA TRP A 547 -13.78 30.39 2.92
C TRP A 547 -14.88 29.96 3.89
N ALA A 548 -15.81 29.16 3.39
CA ALA A 548 -16.76 28.49 4.26
C ALA A 548 -16.00 27.59 5.27
N PRO A 549 -16.50 27.41 6.49
CA PRO A 549 -15.87 26.52 7.47
C PRO A 549 -15.69 25.12 6.89
N LEU A 550 -14.44 24.68 6.72
CA LEU A 550 -14.09 23.37 6.17
C LEU A 550 -14.18 22.29 7.26
N ALA A 551 -15.32 22.17 7.93
CA ALA A 551 -15.49 21.33 9.12
C ALA A 551 -15.22 19.84 8.87
N ASN A 552 -15.30 19.37 7.62
CA ASN A 552 -15.04 17.98 7.23
C ASN A 552 -13.58 17.70 6.85
N LEU A 553 -12.69 18.70 6.93
CA LEU A 553 -11.30 18.57 6.50
C LEU A 553 -10.54 17.65 7.46
N ILE A 554 -9.92 16.62 6.91
CA ILE A 554 -9.18 15.55 7.60
C ILE A 554 -7.68 15.73 7.41
N GLU A 555 -7.25 16.17 6.23
CA GLU A 555 -5.85 16.28 5.85
C GLU A 555 -5.53 17.61 5.18
N ILE A 556 -4.45 18.25 5.63
CA ILE A 556 -3.87 19.44 5.01
C ILE A 556 -2.40 19.20 4.70
N THR A 557 -2.00 19.50 3.47
CA THR A 557 -0.59 19.56 3.06
C THR A 557 -0.25 20.91 2.47
N LEU A 558 0.74 21.59 3.04
CA LEU A 558 1.34 22.81 2.49
C LEU A 558 2.77 22.53 2.09
N ASN A 559 3.13 22.81 0.83
CA ASN A 559 4.45 22.45 0.31
C ASN A 559 5.04 23.57 -0.55
N CYS A 560 6.26 24.01 -0.21
CA CYS A 560 6.97 25.10 -0.87
C CYS A 560 6.15 26.41 -0.93
N CYS A 561 5.33 26.70 0.08
CA CYS A 561 4.64 27.99 0.18
C CYS A 561 5.58 29.02 0.85
N SER A 562 6.55 29.52 0.08
CA SER A 562 7.75 30.19 0.60
C SER A 562 7.50 31.54 1.27
N GLU A 563 6.41 32.21 0.93
CA GLU A 563 6.10 33.57 1.40
C GLU A 563 5.25 33.63 2.67
N ILE A 564 4.76 32.47 3.13
CA ILE A 564 3.91 32.38 4.33
C ILE A 564 4.77 32.63 5.58
N GLU A 565 4.36 33.61 6.40
CA GLU A 565 5.04 33.96 7.66
C GLU A 565 4.38 33.28 8.87
N GLU A 566 3.07 33.04 8.81
CA GLU A 566 2.28 32.40 9.86
C GLU A 566 1.33 31.36 9.26
N ILE A 567 1.26 30.18 9.87
CA ILE A 567 0.26 29.17 9.51
C ILE A 567 -1.12 29.68 9.96
N PRO A 568 -2.15 29.66 9.10
CA PRO A 568 -3.48 30.15 9.45
C PRO A 568 -4.03 29.41 10.67
N THR A 569 -4.82 30.12 11.49
CA THR A 569 -5.50 29.54 12.65
C THR A 569 -6.47 28.45 12.19
N LEU A 570 -6.13 27.20 12.50
CA LEU A 570 -6.93 26.01 12.15
C LEU A 570 -8.00 25.66 13.20
N GLU A 571 -8.34 26.60 14.09
CA GLU A 571 -9.23 26.38 15.24
C GLU A 571 -10.67 25.95 14.86
N HIS A 572 -11.04 26.10 13.59
CA HIS A 572 -12.36 25.72 13.06
C HIS A 572 -12.39 24.37 12.31
N LEU A 573 -11.34 23.56 12.42
CA LEU A 573 -11.23 22.26 11.74
C LEU A 573 -11.32 21.07 12.72
N PRO A 574 -12.52 20.73 13.23
CA PRO A 574 -12.70 19.76 14.30
C PRO A 574 -12.32 18.31 13.91
N ASN A 575 -12.24 18.01 12.63
CA ASN A 575 -11.97 16.66 12.11
C ASN A 575 -10.54 16.50 11.57
N LEU A 576 -9.66 17.50 11.73
CA LEU A 576 -8.31 17.47 11.19
C LEU A 576 -7.49 16.39 11.93
N LYS A 577 -6.97 15.43 11.17
CA LYS A 577 -6.17 14.31 11.68
C LYS A 577 -4.73 14.34 11.19
N SER A 578 -4.48 14.89 10.00
CA SER A 578 -3.15 14.93 9.40
C SER A 578 -2.79 16.34 8.95
N LEU A 579 -1.61 16.80 9.38
CA LEU A 579 -1.04 18.07 8.97
C LEU A 579 0.40 17.88 8.49
N SER A 580 0.67 18.29 7.25
CA SER A 580 1.98 18.20 6.63
C SER A 580 2.44 19.58 6.15
N LEU A 581 3.55 20.06 6.69
CA LEU A 581 4.14 21.38 6.42
C LEU A 581 5.55 21.20 5.85
N PHE A 582 5.72 21.50 4.57
CA PHE A 582 6.95 21.25 3.83
C PHE A 582 7.51 22.52 3.18
N PHE A 583 8.79 22.81 3.41
CA PHE A 583 9.55 23.90 2.77
C PHE A 583 8.87 25.27 2.88
N LEU A 584 8.38 25.62 4.07
CA LEU A 584 7.77 26.93 4.37
C LEU A 584 8.84 27.87 4.96
N ASP A 585 9.69 28.42 4.09
CA ASP A 585 10.96 29.06 4.48
C ASP A 585 10.82 30.31 5.38
N LYS A 586 9.69 31.03 5.30
CA LYS A 586 9.45 32.25 6.10
C LYS A 586 8.71 32.03 7.41
N VAL A 587 8.14 30.85 7.65
CA VAL A 587 7.39 30.55 8.88
C VAL A 587 8.32 30.57 10.08
N ARG A 588 8.04 31.46 11.04
CA ARG A 588 8.79 31.57 12.31
C ARG A 588 8.10 30.87 13.47
N LEU A 589 6.77 30.95 13.51
CA LEU A 589 5.92 30.43 14.57
C LEU A 589 4.70 29.74 13.95
N ILE A 590 4.21 28.70 14.62
CA ILE A 590 2.94 28.07 14.29
C ILE A 590 1.93 28.51 15.35
N ASN A 591 1.19 29.58 15.07
CA ASN A 591 0.16 30.13 15.97
C ASN A 591 -1.20 29.46 15.75
N ALA A 592 -1.23 28.12 15.78
CA ALA A 592 -2.45 27.36 15.57
C ALA A 592 -2.64 26.34 16.71
N SER A 593 -3.85 26.33 17.27
CA SER A 593 -4.28 25.28 18.19
C SER A 593 -4.85 24.13 17.38
N PHE A 594 -4.12 23.01 17.33
CA PHE A 594 -4.61 21.78 16.71
C PHE A 594 -5.16 20.86 17.79
N SER A 595 -6.32 20.24 17.52
CA SER A 595 -6.89 19.18 18.33
C SER A 595 -7.11 17.94 17.48
N HIS A 596 -6.90 16.76 18.07
CA HIS A 596 -7.19 15.44 17.46
C HIS A 596 -6.27 14.97 16.30
N LEU A 597 -5.10 15.57 16.11
CA LEU A 597 -4.10 15.09 15.15
C LEU A 597 -3.65 13.66 15.48
N THR A 598 -3.57 12.84 14.44
CA THR A 598 -2.94 11.50 14.44
C THR A 598 -1.60 11.51 13.71
N SER A 599 -1.38 12.44 12.78
CA SER A 599 -0.10 12.61 12.06
C SER A 599 0.29 14.07 11.95
N LEU A 600 1.54 14.39 12.29
CA LEU A 600 2.15 15.71 12.11
C LEU A 600 3.51 15.57 11.44
N GLU A 601 3.67 16.25 10.29
CA GLU A 601 4.92 16.31 9.56
C GLU A 601 5.36 17.75 9.34
N ILE A 602 6.59 18.07 9.75
CA ILE A 602 7.23 19.35 9.55
C ILE A 602 8.57 19.09 8.88
N ARG A 603 8.78 19.64 7.69
CA ARG A 603 10.05 19.48 6.96
C ARG A 603 10.47 20.77 6.30
N GLY A 604 11.73 21.18 6.45
CA GLY A 604 12.30 22.28 5.68
C GLY A 604 11.79 23.66 6.09
N LEU A 605 11.30 23.83 7.31
CA LEU A 605 10.91 25.14 7.84
C LEU A 605 12.15 25.84 8.41
N ARG A 606 12.86 26.57 7.55
CA ARG A 606 14.21 27.09 7.85
C ARG A 606 14.26 28.15 8.95
N ARG A 607 13.16 28.86 9.20
CA ARG A 607 13.05 29.95 10.18
C ARG A 607 12.22 29.61 11.42
N LEU A 608 11.71 28.38 11.53
CA LEU A 608 10.84 27.97 12.63
C LEU A 608 11.60 27.93 13.95
N GLU A 609 11.24 28.80 14.88
CA GLU A 609 11.94 28.96 16.16
C GLU A 609 11.40 28.03 17.24
N CYS A 610 10.07 27.86 17.31
CA CYS A 610 9.37 26.98 18.25
C CYS A 610 8.02 26.47 17.70
N LEU A 611 7.53 25.40 18.33
CA LEU A 611 6.18 24.85 18.12
C LEU A 611 5.23 25.31 19.24
N PRO A 612 3.89 25.24 19.06
CA PRO A 612 2.94 25.64 20.09
C PRO A 612 3.07 24.80 21.38
N GLU A 613 3.04 25.43 22.55
CA GLU A 613 3.19 24.75 23.85
C GLU A 613 2.09 23.71 24.12
N SER A 614 0.86 23.97 23.68
CA SER A 614 -0.27 23.06 23.85
C SER A 614 -0.33 21.91 22.84
N LEU A 615 0.61 21.86 21.87
CA LEU A 615 0.57 20.93 20.74
C LEU A 615 0.42 19.47 21.18
N PHE A 616 1.24 18.99 22.11
CA PHE A 616 1.19 17.57 22.49
C PHE A 616 0.04 17.28 23.46
N TYR A 617 -0.25 18.19 24.40
CA TYR A 617 -1.37 18.05 25.33
C TYR A 617 -2.74 17.92 24.63
N ASN A 618 -2.92 18.63 23.51
CA ASN A 618 -4.16 18.61 22.73
C ASN A 618 -4.27 17.42 21.76
N ASN A 619 -3.18 16.69 21.49
CA ASN A 619 -3.09 15.69 20.42
C ASN A 619 -2.63 14.32 20.93
N GLN A 620 -3.24 13.82 22.01
CA GLN A 620 -2.86 12.53 22.66
C GLN A 620 -2.98 11.29 21.75
N ASN A 621 -3.71 11.40 20.63
CA ASN A 621 -3.87 10.35 19.61
C ASN A 621 -2.79 10.41 18.51
N LEU A 622 -1.80 11.29 18.61
CA LEU A 622 -0.73 11.42 17.63
C LEU A 622 0.07 10.11 17.57
N SER A 623 0.05 9.44 16.41
CA SER A 623 0.77 8.19 16.15
C SER A 623 2.03 8.38 15.30
N TYR A 624 2.08 9.46 14.52
CA TYR A 624 3.21 9.82 13.68
C TYR A 624 3.63 11.27 13.91
N LEU A 625 4.90 11.46 14.30
CA LEU A 625 5.52 12.78 14.42
C LEU A 625 6.84 12.80 13.67
N SER A 626 6.94 13.65 12.64
CA SER A 626 8.21 13.94 11.98
C SER A 626 8.52 15.43 11.98
N VAL A 627 9.71 15.79 12.46
CA VAL A 627 10.22 17.17 12.41
C VAL A 627 11.59 17.16 11.78
N SER A 628 11.78 17.93 10.72
CA SER A 628 13.00 17.84 9.95
C SER A 628 13.43 19.04 9.17
N ILE A 629 14.73 19.14 8.91
CA ILE A 629 15.34 20.26 8.16
C ILE A 629 14.85 21.60 8.75
N CYS A 630 14.87 21.71 10.09
CA CYS A 630 14.45 22.89 10.86
C CYS A 630 15.65 23.41 11.67
N PRO A 631 16.62 24.09 11.03
CA PRO A 631 17.92 24.41 11.61
C PRO A 631 17.84 25.35 12.83
N VAL A 632 16.86 26.25 12.89
CA VAL A 632 16.76 27.24 13.99
C VAL A 632 15.81 26.83 15.13
N LEU A 633 15.12 25.69 15.01
CA LEU A 633 14.18 25.18 16.01
C LEU A 633 14.93 24.87 17.31
N ARG A 634 14.57 25.52 18.41
CA ARG A 634 15.32 25.44 19.67
C ARG A 634 14.94 24.25 20.54
N GLY A 635 13.67 23.83 20.49
CA GLY A 635 13.14 22.75 21.31
C GLY A 635 11.76 22.30 20.84
N LEU A 636 11.40 21.06 21.18
CA LEU A 636 10.01 20.61 21.11
C LEU A 636 9.26 21.01 22.41
N PRO A 637 7.94 21.25 22.34
CA PRO A 637 7.14 21.66 23.48
C PRO A 637 6.99 20.51 24.49
N ASP A 638 6.57 20.83 25.71
CA ASP A 638 6.33 19.83 26.74
C ASP A 638 5.07 19.00 26.43
N GLY A 639 4.88 17.90 27.17
CA GLY A 639 3.73 17.02 26.99
C GLY A 639 3.93 15.90 25.97
N LEU A 640 5.12 15.73 25.41
CA LEU A 640 5.42 14.60 24.52
C LEU A 640 5.14 13.23 25.19
N ASN A 641 5.29 13.16 26.52
CA ASN A 641 4.97 11.99 27.35
C ASN A 641 3.46 11.68 27.45
N THR A 642 2.59 12.61 27.06
CA THR A 642 1.13 12.42 27.01
C THR A 642 0.66 11.69 25.75
N LEU A 643 1.54 11.53 24.76
CA LEU A 643 1.24 10.89 23.47
C LEU A 643 1.27 9.36 23.59
N ASN A 644 0.20 8.78 24.13
CA ASN A 644 0.12 7.33 24.37
C ASN A 644 0.06 6.50 23.08
N SER A 645 -0.34 7.11 21.97
CA SER A 645 -0.48 6.45 20.66
C SER A 645 0.74 6.62 19.75
N LEU A 646 1.81 7.29 20.21
CA LEU A 646 2.96 7.64 19.37
C LEU A 646 3.76 6.40 18.97
N GLU A 647 3.64 5.98 17.72
CA GLU A 647 4.33 4.82 17.15
C GLU A 647 5.65 5.20 16.46
N ASN A 648 5.71 6.38 15.85
CA ASN A 648 6.84 6.82 15.03
C ASN A 648 7.26 8.25 15.41
N LEU A 649 8.50 8.40 15.86
CA LEU A 649 9.14 9.68 16.12
C LEU A 649 10.39 9.84 15.25
N CYS A 650 10.34 10.77 14.31
CA CYS A 650 11.40 11.04 13.34
C CYS A 650 11.87 12.49 13.44
N ILE A 651 13.02 12.72 14.08
CA ILE A 651 13.66 14.03 14.15
C ILE A 651 14.93 13.98 13.35
N TRP A 652 14.98 14.65 12.21
CA TRP A 652 16.19 14.65 11.41
C TRP A 652 16.49 16.01 10.87
N ASP A 653 17.74 16.37 10.89
CA ASP A 653 18.17 17.59 10.29
C ASP A 653 17.72 18.87 11.08
N CYS A 654 17.82 18.91 12.41
CA CYS A 654 17.50 20.10 13.25
C CYS A 654 18.70 20.57 14.11
N GLU A 655 19.48 21.55 13.64
CA GLU A 655 20.81 21.89 14.23
C GLU A 655 20.74 22.54 15.62
N ASN A 656 19.87 23.52 15.83
CA ASN A 656 19.77 24.25 17.10
C ASN A 656 18.86 23.57 18.14
N LEU A 657 18.41 22.34 17.89
CA LEU A 657 17.48 21.65 18.77
C LEU A 657 18.22 21.19 20.04
N LYS A 658 17.93 21.83 21.18
CA LYS A 658 18.57 21.57 22.47
C LYS A 658 17.85 20.54 23.34
N SER A 659 16.53 20.44 23.20
CA SER A 659 15.68 19.56 24.00
C SER A 659 14.48 19.02 23.21
N ILE A 660 13.98 17.86 23.62
CA ILE A 660 12.82 17.17 23.02
C ILE A 660 11.67 17.12 24.04
N GLY A 661 11.41 18.26 24.69
CA GLY A 661 10.44 18.39 25.80
C GLY A 661 10.98 17.86 27.14
N ASN A 662 10.59 18.50 28.24
CA ASN A 662 10.89 18.06 29.60
C ASN A 662 9.58 17.62 30.28
N PRO A 663 9.49 16.40 30.82
CA PRO A 663 8.35 16.02 31.64
C PRO A 663 8.39 16.77 32.97
N SER A 664 7.79 17.97 33.02
CA SER A 664 7.60 18.71 34.26
C SER A 664 6.42 18.11 35.03
N GLY A 665 6.68 17.07 35.82
CA GLY A 665 5.75 16.58 36.85
C GLY A 665 5.71 15.06 36.98
N GLU A 666 5.25 14.61 38.15
CA GLU A 666 4.92 13.22 38.50
C GLU A 666 3.74 12.68 37.67
N ALA A 667 3.87 12.70 36.35
CA ALA A 667 2.88 12.13 35.45
C ALA A 667 2.94 10.60 35.58
N ARG A 668 1.77 10.00 35.86
CA ARG A 668 1.54 8.55 35.90
C ARG A 668 2.30 7.87 34.77
N GLN A 669 2.98 6.76 35.07
CA GLN A 669 3.67 5.91 34.09
C GLN A 669 2.71 5.55 32.93
N SER A 670 2.73 6.34 31.86
CA SER A 670 2.04 6.01 30.63
C SER A 670 2.85 4.95 29.90
N GLN A 671 2.22 3.84 29.54
CA GLN A 671 2.81 2.84 28.65
C GLN A 671 2.72 3.36 27.21
N GLY A 672 3.64 4.23 26.80
CA GLY A 672 3.75 4.66 25.42
C GLY A 672 4.12 3.50 24.48
N ILE A 673 3.65 3.53 23.23
CA ILE A 673 3.83 2.45 22.23
C ILE A 673 4.77 2.93 21.12
N LEU A 674 5.99 3.37 21.46
CA LEU A 674 6.94 3.86 20.45
C LEU A 674 7.62 2.69 19.75
N LEU A 675 7.31 2.47 18.47
CA LEU A 675 7.87 1.39 17.66
C LEU A 675 9.16 1.82 16.95
N ARG A 676 9.20 3.06 16.45
CA ARG A 676 10.35 3.60 15.70
C ARG A 676 10.80 4.94 16.26
N LEU A 677 12.06 5.01 16.65
CA LEU A 677 12.74 6.23 17.03
C LEU A 677 13.90 6.50 16.08
N HIS A 678 13.83 7.61 15.36
CA HIS A 678 14.86 8.02 14.41
C HIS A 678 15.27 9.47 14.72
N ILE A 679 16.49 9.67 15.23
CA ILE A 679 17.05 11.00 15.52
C ILE A 679 18.41 11.17 14.82
N THR A 680 18.50 12.06 13.83
CA THR A 680 19.75 12.25 13.06
C THR A 680 20.10 13.72 12.80
N ARG A 681 21.32 14.17 13.19
CA ARG A 681 22.12 15.32 12.70
C ARG A 681 23.09 15.85 13.77
N ARG A 682 24.11 16.57 13.28
CA ARG A 682 25.00 17.50 13.99
C ARG A 682 24.22 18.67 14.64
N GLY A 683 23.74 18.49 15.87
CA GLY A 683 23.03 19.55 16.61
C GLY A 683 23.39 19.61 18.09
N GLU A 684 22.87 20.62 18.79
CA GLU A 684 23.13 20.92 20.21
C GLU A 684 22.27 20.09 21.19
N LEU A 685 21.67 18.98 20.75
CA LEU A 685 20.81 18.15 21.60
C LEU A 685 21.65 17.50 22.71
N MET A 686 21.49 17.99 23.94
CA MET A 686 22.28 17.56 25.10
C MET A 686 21.75 16.29 25.73
N GLU A 687 20.42 16.15 25.81
CA GLU A 687 19.77 15.05 26.53
C GLU A 687 18.47 14.61 25.86
N LEU A 688 18.21 13.31 25.93
CA LEU A 688 16.89 12.74 25.70
C LEU A 688 16.10 12.62 27.01
N PRO A 689 14.77 12.80 27.03
CA PRO A 689 13.98 12.78 28.26
C PRO A 689 13.98 11.40 28.95
N CYS A 690 14.77 11.24 30.02
CA CYS A 690 15.02 9.96 30.71
C CYS A 690 13.77 9.20 31.15
N GLN A 691 12.72 9.90 31.61
CA GLN A 691 11.46 9.26 32.01
C GLN A 691 10.73 8.63 30.84
N MET A 692 10.79 9.25 29.65
CA MET A 692 10.17 8.77 28.42
C MET A 692 10.95 7.61 27.82
N LEU A 693 12.28 7.63 27.95
CA LEU A 693 13.11 6.50 27.52
C LEU A 693 12.71 5.20 28.21
N LYS A 694 12.38 5.25 29.51
CA LYS A 694 11.92 4.08 30.27
C LYS A 694 10.55 3.56 29.80
N SER A 695 9.64 4.44 29.37
CA SER A 695 8.32 4.02 28.87
C SER A 695 8.38 3.52 27.43
N TRP A 696 9.24 4.09 26.59
CA TRP A 696 9.41 3.68 25.19
C TRP A 696 10.21 2.39 25.04
N ALA A 697 11.27 2.21 25.82
CA ALA A 697 12.23 1.12 25.64
C ALA A 697 11.62 -0.29 25.48
N PRO A 698 10.55 -0.69 26.22
CA PRO A 698 9.92 -2.00 26.05
C PRO A 698 9.25 -2.23 24.69
N THR A 699 8.88 -1.16 23.97
CA THR A 699 8.10 -1.23 22.72
C THR A 699 8.91 -0.93 21.46
N VAL A 700 10.07 -0.25 21.58
CA VAL A 700 10.91 0.13 20.44
C VAL A 700 11.42 -1.08 19.67
N GLU A 701 11.16 -1.10 18.35
CA GLU A 701 11.63 -2.11 17.40
C GLU A 701 12.78 -1.59 16.53
N TYR A 702 12.79 -0.28 16.25
CA TYR A 702 13.78 0.40 15.42
C TYR A 702 14.33 1.62 16.15
N LEU A 703 15.65 1.66 16.35
CA LEU A 703 16.36 2.83 16.85
C LEU A 703 17.48 3.24 15.89
N GLU A 704 17.44 4.49 15.43
CA GLU A 704 18.55 5.11 14.72
C GLU A 704 18.90 6.46 15.35
N LEU A 705 20.14 6.57 15.82
CA LEU A 705 20.74 7.79 16.35
C LEU A 705 21.97 8.14 15.51
N ALA A 706 22.03 9.31 14.90
CA ALA A 706 23.20 9.74 14.13
C ALA A 706 23.60 11.20 14.36
N GLY A 707 24.90 11.48 14.46
CA GLY A 707 25.46 12.83 14.47
C GLY A 707 25.27 13.61 15.77
N LEU A 708 24.80 12.98 16.84
CA LEU A 708 24.45 13.62 18.13
C LEU A 708 25.70 13.88 18.99
N ARG A 709 26.53 14.86 18.60
CA ARG A 709 27.82 15.14 19.26
C ARG A 709 27.73 15.67 20.68
N SER A 710 26.64 16.32 21.04
CA SER A 710 26.47 16.92 22.36
C SER A 710 25.68 16.04 23.33
N LEU A 711 25.21 14.86 22.90
CA LEU A 711 24.35 13.99 23.69
C LEU A 711 25.13 13.36 24.86
N GLU A 712 24.69 13.64 26.09
CA GLU A 712 25.39 13.21 27.31
C GLU A 712 24.82 11.94 27.93
N ASN A 713 23.53 11.66 27.73
CA ASN A 713 22.81 10.56 28.38
C ASN A 713 22.52 9.35 27.48
N LEU A 714 23.32 9.16 26.41
CA LEU A 714 23.21 7.98 25.53
C LEU A 714 23.38 6.67 26.30
N SER A 715 24.29 6.63 27.26
CA SER A 715 24.54 5.45 28.10
C SER A 715 23.30 5.00 28.87
N MET A 716 22.53 5.94 29.41
CA MET A 716 21.27 5.67 30.08
C MET A 716 20.20 5.14 29.13
N LEU A 717 20.14 5.68 27.90
CA LEU A 717 19.23 5.18 26.86
C LEU A 717 19.53 3.71 26.54
N ILE A 718 20.80 3.41 26.26
CA ILE A 718 21.23 2.04 25.91
C ILE A 718 20.98 1.10 27.08
N ASP A 719 21.30 1.49 28.31
CA ASP A 719 21.02 0.68 29.49
C ASP A 719 19.52 0.43 29.68
N CYS A 720 18.67 1.45 29.47
CA CYS A 720 17.21 1.28 29.52
C CYS A 720 16.73 0.31 28.44
N LEU A 721 17.21 0.45 27.20
CA LEU A 721 16.85 -0.44 26.08
C LEU A 721 17.32 -1.86 26.36
N ALA A 722 18.55 -2.04 26.79
CA ALA A 722 19.11 -3.36 27.02
C ALA A 722 18.50 -4.09 28.22
N ARG A 723 17.97 -3.37 29.22
CA ARG A 723 17.30 -3.98 30.38
C ARG A 723 15.82 -4.27 30.18
N SER A 724 15.17 -3.59 29.24
CA SER A 724 13.70 -3.62 29.14
C SER A 724 13.16 -3.93 27.74
N SER A 725 13.98 -3.82 26.70
CA SER A 725 13.54 -4.04 25.33
C SER A 725 13.61 -5.50 24.95
N THR A 726 12.45 -6.12 24.78
CA THR A 726 12.33 -7.48 24.20
C THR A 726 12.06 -7.45 22.71
N ARG A 727 11.94 -6.25 22.11
CA ARG A 727 11.46 -6.05 20.73
C ARG A 727 12.46 -5.36 19.81
N LEU A 728 13.53 -4.77 20.32
CA LEU A 728 14.50 -4.06 19.50
C LEU A 728 15.13 -4.99 18.45
N THR A 729 14.85 -4.73 17.17
CA THR A 729 15.35 -5.55 16.04
C THR A 729 16.47 -4.86 15.27
N ILE A 730 16.45 -3.52 15.22
CA ILE A 730 17.44 -2.71 14.50
C ILE A 730 17.95 -1.61 15.43
N LEU A 731 19.26 -1.56 15.61
CA LEU A 731 19.96 -0.54 16.36
C LEU A 731 21.06 0.07 15.49
N LYS A 732 20.97 1.38 15.25
CA LYS A 732 21.98 2.15 14.53
C LYS A 732 22.45 3.32 15.38
N ILE A 733 23.74 3.39 15.65
CA ILE A 733 24.36 4.51 16.37
C ILE A 733 25.52 5.01 15.52
N ARG A 734 25.45 6.27 15.07
CA ARG A 734 26.49 6.86 14.21
C ARG A 734 26.99 8.18 14.76
N GLY A 735 28.29 8.32 15.01
CA GLY A 735 28.92 9.58 15.36
C GLY A 735 28.40 10.24 16.65
N VAL A 736 28.32 9.48 17.74
CA VAL A 736 27.91 9.94 19.08
C VAL A 736 29.05 9.70 20.08
N PRO A 737 29.61 10.72 20.78
CA PRO A 737 30.92 10.66 21.45
C PRO A 737 30.93 10.14 22.89
N LYS A 738 29.80 9.71 23.47
CA LYS A 738 29.71 9.20 24.85
C LYS A 738 28.87 7.91 24.90
N LEU A 739 29.38 6.81 24.31
CA LEU A 739 28.71 5.49 24.32
C LEU A 739 28.86 4.74 25.67
N MET A 740 29.73 5.19 26.59
CA MET A 740 30.12 4.42 27.78
C MET A 740 28.94 4.04 28.68
N ALA A 741 28.59 2.75 28.75
CA ALA A 741 27.56 2.25 29.64
C ALA A 741 28.11 1.86 31.02
N ALA A 742 27.33 2.07 32.09
CA ALA A 742 27.77 1.86 33.47
C ALA A 742 27.76 0.39 33.95
N SER A 743 27.06 -0.51 33.25
CA SER A 743 27.00 -1.95 33.59
C SER A 743 26.51 -2.81 32.43
N VAL A 744 27.45 -3.43 31.72
CA VAL A 744 27.16 -4.18 30.49
C VAL A 744 26.66 -5.61 30.75
N GLU A 745 26.96 -6.17 31.93
CA GLU A 745 26.64 -7.57 32.32
C GLU A 745 25.13 -7.89 32.42
N SER A 746 24.27 -6.86 32.43
CA SER A 746 22.81 -7.00 32.62
C SER A 746 21.97 -6.83 31.35
N TRP A 747 22.62 -6.80 30.19
CA TRP A 747 21.98 -6.52 28.91
C TRP A 747 21.32 -7.74 28.27
N ASP A 748 20.06 -7.61 27.89
CA ASP A 748 19.33 -8.56 27.04
C ASP A 748 19.00 -7.89 25.69
N LEU A 749 19.81 -8.21 24.67
CA LEU A 749 19.58 -7.78 23.28
C LEU A 749 19.27 -8.99 22.38
N GLY A 750 18.66 -10.04 22.96
CA GLY A 750 18.36 -11.30 22.28
C GLY A 750 17.44 -11.20 21.08
N SER A 751 16.75 -10.07 20.88
CA SER A 751 15.88 -9.80 19.71
C SER A 751 16.57 -9.05 18.57
N LEU A 752 17.80 -8.53 18.78
CA LEU A 752 18.49 -7.66 17.84
C LEU A 752 18.97 -8.43 16.60
N LYS A 753 18.49 -8.04 15.42
CA LYS A 753 18.84 -8.68 14.13
C LYS A 753 19.90 -7.89 13.36
N SER A 754 19.93 -6.57 13.53
CA SER A 754 20.84 -5.66 12.83
C SER A 754 21.44 -4.65 13.80
N LEU A 755 22.77 -4.58 13.83
CA LEU A 755 23.53 -3.63 14.62
C LEU A 755 24.47 -2.84 13.71
N GLU A 756 24.37 -1.52 13.77
CA GLU A 756 25.26 -0.62 13.07
C GLU A 756 25.87 0.38 14.05
N LEU A 757 27.20 0.39 14.13
CA LEU A 757 27.96 1.28 14.98
C LEU A 757 28.97 2.04 14.12
N ASP A 758 28.82 3.35 14.02
CA ASP A 758 29.78 4.25 13.39
C ASP A 758 30.45 5.12 14.46
N MET A 759 31.73 4.86 14.65
CA MET A 759 32.62 5.47 15.63
C MET A 759 33.70 6.31 14.95
N SER A 760 33.52 6.68 13.68
CA SER A 760 34.46 7.48 12.87
C SER A 760 34.63 8.95 13.31
N VAL A 761 33.97 9.37 14.38
CA VAL A 761 34.10 10.72 14.98
C VAL A 761 35.25 10.71 15.99
N GLU A 762 35.96 11.82 16.20
CA GLU A 762 37.06 11.89 17.18
C GLU A 762 36.56 11.61 18.61
N TRP A 763 37.12 10.57 19.25
CA TRP A 763 36.97 10.25 20.67
C TRP A 763 38.28 10.56 21.40
N SER A 764 38.23 10.92 22.68
CA SER A 764 39.45 11.01 23.49
C SER A 764 40.09 9.62 23.67
N ARG A 765 41.42 9.55 23.82
CA ARG A 765 42.15 8.28 24.10
C ARG A 765 41.66 7.59 25.37
N GLU A 766 41.14 8.35 26.33
CA GLU A 766 40.56 7.84 27.56
C GLU A 766 39.19 7.17 27.33
N ALA A 767 38.39 7.67 26.36
CA ALA A 767 37.09 7.10 26.02
C ALA A 767 37.19 5.81 25.19
N SER A 768 38.29 5.58 24.46
CA SER A 768 38.42 4.40 23.57
C SER A 768 38.35 3.05 24.28
N ALA A 769 38.88 2.93 25.51
CA ALA A 769 38.81 1.69 26.28
C ALA A 769 37.37 1.36 26.72
N GLY A 770 36.61 2.35 27.19
CA GLY A 770 35.22 2.17 27.59
C GLY A 770 34.27 1.88 26.42
N ILE A 771 34.54 2.42 25.23
CA ILE A 771 33.80 2.06 24.01
C ILE A 771 34.05 0.60 23.65
N ALA A 772 35.31 0.15 23.69
CA ALA A 772 35.67 -1.22 23.37
C ALA A 772 34.91 -2.21 24.26
N GLU A 773 34.90 -1.97 25.58
CA GLU A 773 34.13 -2.76 26.54
C GLU A 773 32.62 -2.71 26.28
N THR A 774 32.09 -1.53 25.98
CA THR A 774 30.67 -1.35 25.66
C THR A 774 30.28 -2.15 24.41
N VAL A 775 31.04 -2.02 23.32
CA VAL A 775 30.79 -2.75 22.07
C VAL A 775 30.91 -4.25 22.29
N GLU A 776 31.91 -4.69 23.04
CA GLU A 776 32.12 -6.11 23.35
C GLU A 776 30.88 -6.70 24.01
N GLY A 777 30.35 -6.05 25.06
CA GLY A 777 29.17 -6.60 25.71
C GLY A 777 27.84 -6.33 25.01
N MET A 778 27.73 -5.31 24.14
CA MET A 778 26.59 -5.21 23.19
C MET A 778 26.55 -6.47 22.31
N LEU A 779 27.71 -6.88 21.77
CA LEU A 779 27.84 -8.04 20.89
C LEU A 779 27.57 -9.35 21.65
N GLN A 780 28.01 -9.46 22.91
CA GLN A 780 27.67 -10.59 23.78
C GLN A 780 26.16 -10.69 24.02
N ALA A 781 25.50 -9.57 24.33
CA ALA A 781 24.07 -9.53 24.61
C ALA A 781 23.19 -9.89 23.40
N CYS A 782 23.70 -9.77 22.16
CA CYS A 782 22.99 -10.13 20.93
C CYS A 782 23.61 -11.32 20.17
N CYS A 783 24.47 -12.11 20.82
CA CYS A 783 25.28 -13.14 20.15
C CYS A 783 24.47 -14.22 19.41
N ASN A 784 23.27 -14.53 19.91
CA ASN A 784 22.41 -15.59 19.41
C ASN A 784 21.35 -15.12 18.41
N SER A 785 21.33 -13.83 18.03
CA SER A 785 20.26 -13.24 17.21
C SER A 785 20.76 -12.38 16.05
N LEU A 786 21.97 -11.83 16.15
CA LEU A 786 22.49 -10.86 15.19
C LEU A 786 22.77 -11.51 13.83
N THR A 787 22.19 -10.93 12.77
CA THR A 787 22.37 -11.39 11.37
C THR A 787 23.14 -10.39 10.52
N THR A 788 23.09 -9.11 10.89
CA THR A 788 23.76 -8.01 10.19
C THR A 788 24.55 -7.20 11.19
N LEU A 789 25.85 -7.05 10.93
CA LEU A 789 26.76 -6.21 11.72
C LEU A 789 27.46 -5.23 10.77
N SER A 790 27.40 -3.95 11.10
CA SER A 790 28.15 -2.90 10.42
C SER A 790 28.97 -2.13 11.44
N LEU A 791 30.29 -2.18 11.31
CA LEU A 791 31.23 -1.46 12.16
C LEU A 791 31.99 -0.47 11.30
N LYS A 792 31.89 0.81 11.63
CA LYS A 792 32.66 1.88 11.02
C LYS A 792 33.52 2.53 12.09
N GLY A 793 34.83 2.55 11.88
CA GLY A 793 35.81 2.96 12.89
C GLY A 793 36.63 4.20 12.51
N VAL A 794 37.66 4.44 13.31
CA VAL A 794 38.80 5.32 13.02
C VAL A 794 40.06 4.45 12.84
N GLU A 795 41.01 4.84 11.99
CA GLU A 795 42.24 4.08 11.66
C GLU A 795 43.12 3.66 12.86
N ASN A 796 42.84 4.16 14.06
CA ASN A 796 43.53 3.83 15.30
C ASN A 796 42.95 2.58 16.01
N TRP A 797 41.87 2.00 15.49
CA TRP A 797 41.33 0.72 15.96
C TRP A 797 42.20 -0.45 15.47
N GLU A 798 43.30 -0.67 16.17
CA GLU A 798 44.23 -1.79 15.95
C GLU A 798 43.72 -3.12 16.55
N TRP A 799 42.45 -3.16 16.96
CA TRP A 799 41.79 -4.32 17.54
C TRP A 799 40.35 -4.45 16.99
N LEU A 800 39.86 -5.69 16.98
CA LEU A 800 38.49 -6.07 16.60
C LEU A 800 37.81 -6.76 17.78
N PRO A 801 36.53 -6.45 18.08
CA PRO A 801 35.78 -7.08 19.16
C PRO A 801 35.81 -8.61 19.07
N LYS A 802 36.19 -9.28 20.16
CA LYS A 802 36.42 -10.73 20.14
C LYS A 802 35.10 -11.50 20.08
N SER A 803 34.04 -10.93 20.66
CA SER A 803 32.68 -11.47 20.65
C SER A 803 32.07 -11.62 19.26
N ILE A 804 32.66 -11.01 18.21
CA ILE A 804 32.26 -11.27 16.82
C ILE A 804 32.41 -12.76 16.47
N GLU A 805 33.42 -13.45 17.05
CA GLU A 805 33.62 -14.90 16.88
C GLU A 805 32.39 -15.72 17.31
N ASN A 806 31.62 -15.22 18.27
CA ASN A 806 30.45 -15.92 18.81
C ASN A 806 29.16 -15.64 18.01
N LEU A 807 29.20 -14.80 16.98
CA LEU A 807 28.03 -14.42 16.17
C LEU A 807 27.70 -15.49 15.11
N THR A 808 27.28 -16.66 15.57
CA THR A 808 27.06 -17.85 14.72
C THR A 808 25.97 -17.67 13.65
N LEU A 809 25.05 -16.71 13.83
CA LEU A 809 23.99 -16.37 12.87
C LEU A 809 24.33 -15.21 11.92
N LEU A 810 25.53 -14.62 12.04
CA LEU A 810 25.95 -13.46 11.26
C LEU A 810 26.05 -13.81 9.77
N LYS A 811 25.30 -13.08 8.94
CA LYS A 811 25.24 -13.27 7.48
C LYS A 811 25.92 -12.14 6.71
N TRP A 812 25.81 -10.93 7.22
CA TRP A 812 26.37 -9.74 6.60
C TRP A 812 27.26 -9.01 7.59
N LEU A 813 28.52 -8.86 7.23
CA LEU A 813 29.50 -8.10 7.99
C LEU A 813 30.04 -6.98 7.12
N THR A 814 29.86 -5.74 7.57
CA THR A 814 30.45 -4.56 6.95
C THR A 814 31.47 -3.96 7.91
N MET A 815 32.67 -3.71 7.41
CA MET A 815 33.74 -3.04 8.14
C MET A 815 34.22 -1.85 7.30
N GLU A 816 34.21 -0.67 7.88
CA GLU A 816 34.67 0.56 7.25
C GLU A 816 35.72 1.25 8.12
N ASN A 817 36.84 1.68 7.53
CA ASN A 817 37.89 2.46 8.19
C ASN A 817 38.48 1.78 9.45
N ILE A 818 38.73 0.46 9.38
CA ILE A 818 39.32 -0.33 10.47
C ILE A 818 40.85 -0.31 10.37
N GLY A 819 41.53 -0.17 11.51
CA GLY A 819 42.99 0.01 11.62
C GLY A 819 43.83 -1.26 11.76
N VAL A 820 43.23 -2.45 11.66
CA VAL A 820 43.97 -3.72 11.79
C VAL A 820 44.78 -4.05 10.53
N GLU A 821 45.99 -4.57 10.70
CA GLU A 821 46.81 -5.00 9.56
C GLU A 821 46.36 -6.34 8.95
N GLU A 822 45.83 -7.25 9.78
CA GLU A 822 45.33 -8.56 9.35
C GLU A 822 44.01 -8.86 10.08
N LEU A 823 43.01 -9.34 9.33
CA LEU A 823 41.77 -9.83 9.94
C LEU A 823 42.02 -11.20 10.61
N PRO A 824 41.46 -11.46 11.80
CA PRO A 824 41.72 -12.67 12.58
C PRO A 824 41.12 -13.94 11.95
N GLN A 825 41.75 -15.10 12.22
CA GLN A 825 41.35 -16.39 11.63
C GLN A 825 39.94 -16.84 11.99
N TRP A 826 39.41 -16.46 13.15
CA TRP A 826 38.04 -16.82 13.55
C TRP A 826 36.99 -16.29 12.59
N LEU A 827 37.29 -15.28 11.76
CA LEU A 827 36.39 -14.80 10.71
C LEU A 827 36.06 -15.91 9.70
N GLY A 828 37.00 -16.81 9.45
CA GLY A 828 36.82 -18.01 8.62
C GLY A 828 35.89 -19.04 9.25
N ASN A 829 35.72 -19.02 10.58
CA ASN A 829 34.87 -19.96 11.33
C ASN A 829 33.41 -19.51 11.39
N LEU A 830 33.08 -18.31 10.90
CA LEU A 830 31.69 -17.81 10.83
C LEU A 830 30.93 -18.49 9.68
N SER A 831 30.49 -19.72 9.92
CA SER A 831 29.82 -20.58 8.92
C SER A 831 28.56 -19.99 8.28
N SER A 832 27.89 -19.03 8.92
CA SER A 832 26.71 -18.35 8.38
C SER A 832 27.04 -17.12 7.52
N LEU A 833 28.30 -16.68 7.48
CA LEU A 833 28.69 -15.42 6.86
C LEU A 833 28.63 -15.51 5.33
N VAL A 834 27.64 -14.85 4.75
CA VAL A 834 27.38 -14.86 3.30
C VAL A 834 28.12 -13.75 2.59
N SER A 835 28.21 -12.57 3.22
CA SER A 835 28.74 -11.36 2.61
C SER A 835 29.65 -10.61 3.56
N LEU A 836 30.83 -10.24 3.07
CA LEU A 836 31.81 -9.41 3.75
C LEU A 836 32.08 -8.17 2.88
N SER A 837 31.87 -6.99 3.47
CA SER A 837 32.11 -5.71 2.82
C SER A 837 33.20 -4.96 3.59
N LEU A 838 34.29 -4.63 2.90
CA LEU A 838 35.44 -3.90 3.44
C LEU A 838 35.58 -2.57 2.69
N HIS A 839 35.55 -1.47 3.44
CA HIS A 839 35.53 -0.12 2.88
C HIS A 839 36.62 0.75 3.54
N SER A 840 37.48 1.37 2.74
CA SER A 840 38.47 2.35 3.26
C SER A 840 39.37 1.82 4.39
N CYS A 841 39.68 0.52 4.41
CA CYS A 841 40.54 -0.10 5.42
C CYS A 841 42.02 0.01 5.01
N ASN A 842 42.61 1.19 5.24
CA ASN A 842 43.91 1.56 4.65
C ASN A 842 45.11 0.75 5.16
N LYS A 843 45.07 0.24 6.39
CA LYS A 843 46.15 -0.57 6.98
C LYS A 843 46.04 -2.07 6.68
N LEU A 844 44.91 -2.53 6.17
CA LEU A 844 44.62 -3.95 6.04
C LEU A 844 45.42 -4.56 4.89
N LYS A 845 46.34 -5.47 5.21
CA LYS A 845 47.26 -6.10 4.26
C LYS A 845 46.78 -7.48 3.78
N ARG A 846 46.09 -8.26 4.62
CA ARG A 846 45.69 -9.65 4.33
C ARG A 846 44.31 -10.02 4.89
N LEU A 847 43.67 -11.01 4.23
CA LEU A 847 42.42 -11.63 4.67
C LEU A 847 42.67 -13.08 5.12
N PRO A 848 41.96 -13.58 6.15
CA PRO A 848 41.97 -14.99 6.50
C PRO A 848 41.27 -15.84 5.43
N SER A 849 41.47 -17.16 5.47
CA SER A 849 40.72 -18.09 4.63
C SER A 849 39.25 -18.11 5.06
N VAL A 850 38.35 -17.74 4.14
CA VAL A 850 36.88 -17.69 4.36
C VAL A 850 36.21 -18.61 3.32
N THR A 851 35.91 -19.84 3.74
CA THR A 851 35.49 -20.92 2.83
C THR A 851 34.02 -20.86 2.40
N GLU A 852 33.14 -20.28 3.24
CA GLU A 852 31.68 -20.24 3.02
C GLU A 852 31.16 -18.91 2.46
N LEU A 853 32.05 -17.93 2.26
CA LEU A 853 31.70 -16.59 1.82
C LEU A 853 31.19 -16.61 0.37
N LYS A 854 30.05 -15.99 0.07
CA LYS A 854 29.53 -15.89 -1.32
C LYS A 854 29.86 -14.57 -1.99
N VAL A 855 29.98 -13.50 -1.22
CA VAL A 855 30.22 -12.15 -1.74
C VAL A 855 31.30 -11.46 -0.90
N LEU A 856 32.33 -10.96 -1.58
CA LEU A 856 33.37 -10.11 -1.01
C LEU A 856 33.37 -8.79 -1.75
N HIS A 857 33.02 -7.71 -1.06
CA HIS A 857 33.06 -6.36 -1.62
C HIS A 857 34.22 -5.61 -0.97
N ILE A 858 35.15 -5.12 -1.78
CA ILE A 858 36.30 -4.33 -1.34
C ILE A 858 36.23 -2.99 -2.06
N ARG A 859 36.39 -1.88 -1.33
CA ARG A 859 36.48 -0.55 -1.93
C ARG A 859 37.48 0.28 -1.16
N ASP A 860 38.35 0.98 -1.89
CA ASP A 860 39.34 1.91 -1.30
C ASP A 860 40.24 1.28 -0.22
N CYS A 861 40.69 0.02 -0.38
CA CYS A 861 41.62 -0.66 0.53
C CYS A 861 43.00 -0.86 -0.14
N PRO A 862 43.87 0.16 -0.18
CA PRO A 862 45.05 0.18 -1.05
C PRO A 862 46.15 -0.85 -0.70
N GLU A 863 46.32 -1.18 0.58
CA GLU A 863 47.37 -2.10 1.05
C GLU A 863 46.95 -3.58 0.99
N LEU A 864 45.68 -3.86 0.66
CA LEU A 864 45.11 -5.21 0.74
C LEU A 864 45.58 -6.09 -0.43
N ARG A 865 46.39 -7.10 -0.11
CA ARG A 865 46.82 -8.11 -1.08
C ARG A 865 45.82 -9.28 -1.06
N ILE A 866 45.10 -9.43 -2.17
CA ILE A 866 44.22 -10.60 -2.37
C ILE A 866 45.08 -11.76 -2.87
N ASP A 867 45.32 -12.74 -2.00
CA ASP A 867 46.08 -13.96 -2.30
C ASP A 867 45.48 -14.77 -3.46
N SER A 868 46.34 -15.53 -4.14
CA SER A 868 45.98 -16.37 -5.29
C SER A 868 44.96 -17.47 -4.96
N GLU A 869 44.91 -17.94 -3.71
CA GLU A 869 43.90 -18.90 -3.26
C GLU A 869 42.49 -18.30 -3.27
N LEU A 870 42.30 -17.06 -2.79
CA LEU A 870 41.03 -16.34 -2.88
C LEU A 870 40.64 -16.02 -4.34
N ARG A 871 41.64 -15.83 -5.22
CA ARG A 871 41.41 -15.71 -6.67
C ARG A 871 40.99 -17.04 -7.32
N ASN A 872 41.57 -18.17 -6.91
CA ASN A 872 41.19 -19.47 -7.47
C ASN A 872 39.77 -19.91 -7.05
N HIS A 873 39.17 -19.27 -6.04
CA HIS A 873 37.78 -19.49 -5.61
C HIS A 873 36.74 -18.58 -6.32
N HIS A 874 37.13 -17.84 -7.38
CA HIS A 874 36.23 -16.94 -8.14
C HIS A 874 34.95 -17.60 -8.71
N HIS A 875 34.90 -18.93 -8.84
CA HIS A 875 33.70 -19.66 -9.23
C HIS A 875 32.67 -19.82 -8.10
N ARG A 876 33.06 -19.59 -6.84
CA ARG A 876 32.23 -19.74 -5.63
C ARG A 876 31.96 -18.42 -4.91
N VAL A 877 32.87 -17.44 -5.02
CA VAL A 877 32.78 -16.14 -4.33
C VAL A 877 32.80 -15.00 -5.34
N LEU A 878 31.77 -14.15 -5.35
CA LEU A 878 31.73 -12.94 -6.16
C LEU A 878 32.59 -11.85 -5.49
N ILE A 879 33.74 -11.52 -6.10
CA ILE A 879 34.62 -10.45 -5.63
C ILE A 879 34.37 -9.18 -6.47
N ARG A 880 34.06 -8.07 -5.80
CA ARG A 880 33.89 -6.75 -6.43
C ARG A 880 34.88 -5.77 -5.82
N VAL A 881 35.73 -5.17 -6.65
CA VAL A 881 36.70 -4.14 -6.25
C VAL A 881 36.37 -2.84 -7.00
N ASP A 882 36.19 -1.74 -6.27
CA ASP A 882 35.93 -0.38 -6.80
C ASP A 882 34.80 -0.27 -7.84
N GLY A 883 33.78 -1.11 -7.70
CA GLY A 883 32.57 -1.07 -8.54
C GLY A 883 32.68 -1.76 -9.91
N GLN A 884 33.83 -2.34 -10.26
CA GLN A 884 33.99 -3.20 -11.43
C GLN A 884 33.94 -4.69 -11.01
N PRO A 885 33.13 -5.55 -11.64
CA PRO A 885 33.34 -6.99 -11.49
C PRO A 885 34.71 -7.34 -12.09
N MET A 886 35.60 -7.98 -11.32
CA MET A 886 36.81 -8.54 -11.90
C MET A 886 36.41 -9.59 -12.95
N ARG A 887 36.43 -9.22 -14.24
CA ARG A 887 36.56 -10.18 -15.34
C ARG A 887 38.06 -10.44 -15.51
N MET A 888 38.43 -11.70 -15.37
CA MET A 888 39.80 -12.22 -15.44
C MET A 888 40.55 -11.73 -16.69
N LEU A 889 41.87 -11.55 -16.53
CA LEU A 889 42.82 -12.22 -17.43
C LEU A 889 43.15 -13.58 -16.81
#